data_AF-A0A1F9BZG5-F1
#
_entry.id   AF-A0A1F9BZG5-F1
#
_cell.length_a   1.000
_cell.length_b   1.000
_cell.length_c   1.000
_cell.angle_alpha   90.00
_cell.angle_beta   90.00
_cell.angle_gamma   90.00
#
_symmetry.space_group_name_H-M   'P 1'
#
loop_
_entity.id
_entity.type
_entity.pdbx_description
1 polymer ?
#
loop_
_entity_poly.entity_id
_entity_poly.type
_entity_poly.pdbx_seq_one_letter_code
_entity_poly.pdbx_strand_id
1 'polypeptide(L)'
;MGSGKMSRGTPNLLNLNLYYAYTPSDLTIMKKAFEEASKLLFNSTDGQMCIGTVRVSTNTAFQSKADVWVLNGTGGADSSGFGVLGIPDTHITLHAGTHQFTNHDGPWGIEIGQFGIVHELGHYVFNLHDEYDDGQYLGAYCVSLNSVIACIMDGGTWSCPKHHRTEWCTPTNAQLSTAHITNPMNRQENINQMSCWEEIFNHCNSHYGLGLRIPAGVDSKEPPGWKNLLWVNIGDHLRLALALDRSYSMSVDDKERLAKEAASLFVDLCEYDVGEAIGVVSFSNTAISDYPMHDVTITPDTRTEAINAINAIRLENMTALGDGLRHSLNEITGQGTVSPDANVDEAIILLSDGVHNFGSETPLDVLPDLIDRDVQVFTIGLGDPAHPAYPLDEGTLLDISHQTGGSYTHALNAAELPAIYANYSAEIRAMGSYPEATGQLELGASREHGIFVDSFTNEEIFVLHWPDGPDSLELRLKQPDGSMIGHGTSGVEYVSKKHYTFYRIKKPQTGLWKMTVTAKKKIETGHKQIRYTVQAMIRTPGLSCRVSPRQAFYKPGEKAILQAFVHAGGVSVANAGVSGIVRKPDGKLVEVKLYDDGNWKGHGDERANDGVYGMLFSDTEALGTYRAELVINNREGITATPDERAPEWKPSPVPPFIRAARCSFSVGRKEVKPPRTEKVL
;
A
#
# COMPACT_ATOMS: atom_id res chain seq x y z
N MET A 1 -1.63 1.15 1.80
CA MET A 1 -0.75 2.31 1.51
C MET A 1 0.64 2.06 2.09
N GLY A 2 1.69 2.72 1.59
CA GLY A 2 2.97 2.74 2.29
C GLY A 2 2.77 3.54 3.58
N SER A 3 3.58 3.25 4.60
CA SER A 3 3.30 3.73 5.97
C SER A 3 4.23 4.86 6.41
N GLY A 4 5.13 5.32 5.54
CA GLY A 4 5.99 6.47 5.82
C GLY A 4 5.16 7.73 5.97
N LYS A 5 5.38 8.47 7.06
CA LYS A 5 4.59 9.69 7.34
C LYS A 5 5.36 10.73 8.13
N MET A 6 5.06 11.99 7.83
CA MET A 6 5.50 13.15 8.59
C MET A 6 4.49 13.49 9.69
N SER A 7 4.95 13.60 10.93
CA SER A 7 4.15 14.05 12.07
C SER A 7 4.58 15.44 12.52
N ARG A 8 3.62 16.36 12.65
CA ARG A 8 3.86 17.72 13.17
C ARG A 8 4.31 17.67 14.62
N GLY A 9 5.33 18.46 14.94
CA GLY A 9 5.80 18.59 16.32
C GLY A 9 6.99 19.52 16.44
N THR A 10 7.58 19.52 17.64
CA THR A 10 8.86 20.20 17.91
C THR A 10 9.85 19.18 18.47
N PRO A 11 10.79 18.66 17.65
CA PRO A 11 10.83 18.74 16.18
C PRO A 11 9.69 17.97 15.49
N ASN A 12 9.51 18.22 14.19
CA ASN A 12 8.69 17.37 13.33
C ASN A 12 9.34 15.98 13.21
N LEU A 13 8.53 14.93 13.10
CA LEU A 13 8.99 13.56 13.11
C LEU A 13 8.75 12.89 11.76
N LEU A 14 9.81 12.38 11.15
CA LEU A 14 9.74 11.49 10.00
C LEU A 14 9.64 10.05 10.50
N ASN A 15 8.53 9.37 10.22
CA ASN A 15 8.36 7.96 10.54
C ASN A 15 8.54 7.12 9.27
N LEU A 16 9.34 6.07 9.36
CA LEU A 16 9.76 5.24 8.24
C LEU A 16 9.53 3.76 8.52
N ASN A 17 9.45 3.00 7.45
CA ASN A 17 9.30 1.56 7.46
C ASN A 17 10.48 0.94 6.72
N LEU A 18 11.12 -0.03 7.35
CA LEU A 18 12.33 -0.67 6.87
C LEU A 18 12.06 -2.16 6.67
N TYR A 19 12.39 -2.63 5.48
CA TYR A 19 12.33 -4.04 5.13
C TYR A 19 13.73 -4.60 4.89
N TYR A 20 14.04 -5.72 5.53
CA TYR A 20 15.24 -6.49 5.21
C TYR A 20 14.93 -7.55 4.16
N ALA A 21 15.58 -7.47 3.00
CA ALA A 21 15.49 -8.48 1.94
C ALA A 21 16.33 -9.74 2.23
N TYR A 22 16.79 -9.89 3.47
CA TYR A 22 17.56 -11.01 3.97
C TYR A 22 17.32 -11.16 5.48
N THR A 23 17.76 -12.26 6.10
CA THR A 23 17.72 -12.39 7.56
C THR A 23 19.04 -11.85 8.14
N PRO A 24 19.06 -10.67 8.77
CA PRO A 24 20.29 -10.11 9.32
C PRO A 24 20.75 -10.89 10.56
N SER A 25 22.07 -11.06 10.69
CA SER A 25 22.68 -11.65 11.88
C SER A 25 22.66 -10.72 13.10
N ASP A 26 22.56 -9.40 12.86
CA ASP A 26 22.51 -8.36 13.89
C ASP A 26 21.66 -7.18 13.41
N LEU A 27 20.51 -6.97 14.04
CA LEU A 27 19.59 -5.85 13.75
C LEU A 27 20.09 -4.51 14.33
N THR A 28 21.07 -4.53 15.23
CA THR A 28 21.53 -3.31 15.92
C THR A 28 22.40 -2.40 15.05
N ILE A 29 23.01 -2.94 14.00
CA ILE A 29 23.93 -2.21 13.11
C ILE A 29 23.18 -1.12 12.33
N MET A 30 22.08 -1.48 11.65
CA MET A 30 21.27 -0.48 10.93
C MET A 30 20.55 0.44 11.90
N LYS A 31 20.11 -0.05 13.05
CA LYS A 31 19.51 0.80 14.09
C LYS A 31 20.43 1.98 14.43
N LYS A 32 21.72 1.73 14.67
CA LYS A 32 22.70 2.79 14.92
C LYS A 32 22.89 3.73 13.73
N ALA A 33 22.91 3.20 12.51
CA ALA A 33 23.00 4.03 11.30
C ALA A 33 21.82 5.01 11.20
N PHE A 34 20.59 4.55 11.51
CA PHE A 34 19.40 5.40 11.56
C PHE A 34 19.38 6.36 12.75
N GLU A 35 19.92 5.99 13.91
CA GLU A 35 20.09 6.90 15.05
C GLU A 35 21.00 8.08 14.68
N GLU A 36 22.13 7.82 14.03
CA GLU A 36 23.05 8.88 13.56
C GLU A 36 22.49 9.64 12.34
N ALA A 37 21.79 8.98 11.41
CA ALA A 37 21.12 9.62 10.29
C ALA A 37 20.07 10.62 10.78
N SER A 38 19.33 10.23 11.81
CA SER A 38 18.36 11.12 12.43
C SER A 38 19.08 12.38 12.96
N LYS A 39 20.29 12.26 13.57
CA LYS A 39 21.09 13.38 14.15
C LYS A 39 21.54 14.32 13.09
N LEU A 40 22.06 13.74 12.02
CA LEU A 40 22.41 14.47 10.82
C LEU A 40 21.21 15.23 10.22
N LEU A 41 20.04 14.60 10.12
CA LEU A 41 18.82 15.27 9.65
C LEU A 41 18.39 16.42 10.57
N PHE A 42 18.47 16.23 11.88
CA PHE A 42 18.12 17.27 12.85
C PHE A 42 19.08 18.44 12.83
N ASN A 43 20.38 18.18 12.78
CA ASN A 43 21.39 19.23 12.66
C ASN A 43 21.23 19.98 11.33
N SER A 44 21.04 19.24 10.23
CA SER A 44 20.90 19.86 8.90
C SER A 44 19.59 20.58 8.64
N THR A 45 18.62 20.43 9.53
CA THR A 45 17.35 21.16 9.46
C THR A 45 17.25 22.24 10.54
N ASP A 46 18.33 22.65 11.19
CA ASP A 46 18.33 23.62 12.31
C ASP A 46 17.37 23.21 13.44
N GLY A 47 17.34 21.92 13.75
CA GLY A 47 16.52 21.33 14.81
C GLY A 47 15.03 21.23 14.48
N GLN A 48 14.64 21.34 13.21
CA GLN A 48 13.23 21.37 12.81
C GLN A 48 12.64 19.98 12.56
N MET A 49 13.47 18.98 12.26
CA MET A 49 13.02 17.64 11.90
C MET A 49 14.00 16.55 12.34
N CYS A 50 13.51 15.40 12.78
CA CYS A 50 14.33 14.20 12.97
C CYS A 50 13.54 12.95 12.59
N ILE A 51 14.21 11.80 12.48
CA ILE A 51 13.53 10.51 12.33
C ILE A 51 12.95 10.13 13.70
N GLY A 52 11.62 9.92 13.74
CA GLY A 52 10.86 9.61 14.95
C GLY A 52 10.77 8.12 15.20
N THR A 53 10.04 7.39 14.36
CA THR A 53 9.85 5.93 14.46
C THR A 53 10.39 5.24 13.22
N VAL A 54 11.14 4.15 13.40
CA VAL A 54 11.49 3.23 12.31
C VAL A 54 10.91 1.86 12.65
N ARG A 55 9.97 1.40 11.82
CA ARG A 55 9.35 0.08 11.95
C ARG A 55 10.00 -0.93 11.01
N VAL A 56 10.38 -2.10 11.51
CA VAL A 56 11.37 -2.96 10.85
C VAL A 56 10.86 -4.37 10.71
N SER A 57 10.80 -4.90 9.50
CA SER A 57 10.38 -6.28 9.26
C SER A 57 11.31 -7.02 8.31
N THR A 58 11.41 -8.34 8.48
CA THR A 58 11.93 -9.26 7.47
C THR A 58 10.80 -9.93 6.68
N ASN A 59 9.53 -9.62 7.02
CA ASN A 59 8.37 -10.19 6.37
C ASN A 59 8.21 -9.57 4.98
N THR A 60 8.20 -10.42 3.95
CA THR A 60 7.98 -10.00 2.56
C THR A 60 6.64 -9.30 2.34
N ALA A 61 5.64 -9.54 3.21
CA ALA A 61 4.38 -8.80 3.15
C ALA A 61 4.58 -7.29 3.41
N PHE A 62 5.56 -6.97 4.26
CA PHE A 62 5.92 -5.61 4.63
C PHE A 62 6.83 -4.91 3.62
N GLN A 63 7.55 -5.68 2.77
CA GLN A 63 8.45 -5.16 1.73
C GLN A 63 7.83 -3.99 0.97
N SER A 64 6.58 -4.19 0.61
CA SER A 64 5.83 -3.30 -0.24
C SER A 64 5.36 -2.02 0.50
N LYS A 65 5.30 -2.03 1.84
CA LYS A 65 4.98 -0.85 2.67
C LYS A 65 6.24 -0.13 3.17
N ALA A 66 7.42 -0.69 2.92
CA ALA A 66 8.69 -0.17 3.41
C ALA A 66 9.17 1.02 2.57
N ASP A 67 9.52 2.09 3.28
CA ASP A 67 10.17 3.28 2.74
C ASP A 67 11.67 3.03 2.50
N VAL A 68 12.24 2.00 3.12
CA VAL A 68 13.65 1.62 3.00
C VAL A 68 13.79 0.11 2.84
N TRP A 69 14.49 -0.33 1.81
CA TRP A 69 14.91 -1.72 1.65
C TRP A 69 16.37 -1.86 2.01
N VAL A 70 16.68 -2.83 2.86
CA VAL A 70 18.06 -3.18 3.19
C VAL A 70 18.40 -4.50 2.52
N LEU A 71 19.24 -4.41 1.49
CA LEU A 71 19.77 -5.54 0.74
C LEU A 71 21.08 -6.02 1.37
N ASN A 72 21.40 -7.29 1.19
CA ASN A 72 22.72 -7.81 1.52
C ASN A 72 23.75 -7.39 0.45
N GLY A 73 25.02 -7.28 0.82
CA GLY A 73 26.11 -6.92 -0.09
C GLY A 73 26.58 -5.47 0.01
N THR A 74 27.31 -4.99 -0.98
CA THR A 74 28.05 -3.71 -0.95
C THR A 74 27.67 -2.78 -2.10
N GLY A 75 26.40 -2.73 -2.50
CA GLY A 75 25.92 -1.81 -3.53
C GLY A 75 25.83 -0.36 -3.02
N GLY A 76 25.39 0.52 -3.92
CA GLY A 76 25.12 1.92 -3.61
C GLY A 76 23.79 2.15 -2.91
N ALA A 77 23.52 3.37 -2.45
CA ALA A 77 22.19 3.80 -2.07
C ALA A 77 21.54 4.46 -3.28
N ASP A 78 20.23 4.28 -3.38
CA ASP A 78 19.41 4.87 -4.43
C ASP A 78 17.98 5.08 -3.93
N SER A 79 17.31 6.07 -4.48
CA SER A 79 15.90 6.32 -4.28
C SER A 79 15.14 5.98 -5.55
N SER A 80 14.09 5.16 -5.43
CA SER A 80 13.22 4.78 -6.55
C SER A 80 12.30 5.90 -7.05
N GLY A 81 12.33 7.09 -6.45
CA GLY A 81 11.55 8.25 -6.89
C GLY A 81 11.81 9.52 -6.09
N PHE A 82 11.13 10.60 -6.47
CA PHE A 82 11.26 11.94 -5.89
C PHE A 82 9.98 12.38 -5.18
N GLY A 83 10.07 12.70 -3.89
CA GLY A 83 8.91 13.18 -3.10
C GLY A 83 7.80 12.13 -2.98
N VAL A 84 8.18 10.88 -2.76
CA VAL A 84 7.31 9.69 -2.79
C VAL A 84 7.16 9.01 -1.42
N LEU A 85 7.43 9.73 -0.32
CA LEU A 85 7.29 9.21 1.05
C LEU A 85 5.95 8.51 1.28
N GLY A 86 5.99 7.26 1.77
CA GLY A 86 4.78 6.50 2.08
C GLY A 86 4.01 6.04 0.84
N ILE A 87 4.53 6.25 -0.38
CA ILE A 87 3.97 5.64 -1.59
C ILE A 87 4.44 4.18 -1.63
N PRO A 88 3.52 3.20 -1.63
CA PRO A 88 3.88 1.79 -1.64
C PRO A 88 4.85 1.41 -2.80
N ASP A 89 5.84 0.56 -2.52
CA ASP A 89 6.93 0.07 -3.41
C ASP A 89 7.94 1.11 -3.83
N THR A 90 7.67 2.40 -3.63
CA THR A 90 8.76 3.36 -3.65
C THR A 90 9.51 3.24 -2.34
N HIS A 91 10.81 3.09 -2.46
CA HIS A 91 11.72 2.95 -1.34
C HIS A 91 13.07 3.58 -1.67
N ILE A 92 13.83 3.79 -0.60
CA ILE A 92 15.27 3.93 -0.63
C ILE A 92 15.88 2.53 -0.58
N THR A 93 16.74 2.19 -1.52
CA THR A 93 17.57 0.99 -1.45
C THR A 93 18.84 1.29 -0.68
N LEU A 94 19.14 0.50 0.34
CA LEU A 94 20.40 0.51 1.06
C LEU A 94 21.03 -0.86 1.00
N HIS A 95 22.35 -0.92 0.88
CA HIS A 95 23.11 -2.16 1.04
C HIS A 95 23.82 -2.22 2.39
N ALA A 96 23.55 -3.26 3.17
CA ALA A 96 24.04 -3.40 4.55
C ALA A 96 25.58 -3.45 4.66
N GLY A 97 26.30 -3.92 3.64
CA GLY A 97 27.76 -3.93 3.65
C GLY A 97 28.38 -2.54 3.48
N THR A 98 27.66 -1.60 2.84
CA THR A 98 28.11 -0.23 2.56
C THR A 98 27.51 0.78 3.52
N HIS A 99 26.20 0.73 3.77
CA HIS A 99 25.42 1.73 4.51
C HIS A 99 25.14 1.31 5.96
N GLN A 100 26.12 0.63 6.56
CA GLN A 100 26.08 0.23 7.98
C GLN A 100 26.80 1.24 8.85
N PHE A 101 26.45 1.25 10.14
CA PHE A 101 27.28 1.88 11.15
C PHE A 101 28.52 1.00 11.44
N THR A 102 29.69 1.60 11.34
CA THR A 102 31.00 1.03 11.65
C THR A 102 31.61 1.74 12.85
N ASN A 103 32.53 1.08 13.57
CA ASN A 103 33.26 1.72 14.69
C ASN A 103 34.19 2.86 14.25
N HIS A 104 34.32 3.07 12.93
CA HIS A 104 35.01 4.21 12.36
C HIS A 104 34.07 5.39 12.11
N ASP A 105 32.76 5.25 12.36
CA ASP A 105 31.76 6.31 12.19
C ASP A 105 31.61 7.17 13.46
N GLY A 106 31.48 8.48 13.25
CA GLY A 106 31.59 9.55 14.24
C GLY A 106 32.20 10.80 13.57
N PRO A 107 32.36 11.94 14.27
CA PRO A 107 32.57 13.26 13.65
C PRO A 107 33.78 13.40 12.70
N TRP A 108 34.65 12.39 12.64
CA TRP A 108 35.88 12.31 11.84
C TRP A 108 36.03 10.97 11.10
N GLY A 109 34.92 10.24 10.93
CA GLY A 109 34.80 8.91 10.35
C GLY A 109 34.56 8.88 8.84
N ILE A 110 34.26 7.69 8.31
CA ILE A 110 33.87 7.52 6.90
C ILE A 110 32.36 7.81 6.69
N GLU A 111 31.53 7.62 7.72
CA GLU A 111 30.14 8.09 7.87
C GLU A 111 29.16 7.74 6.74
N ILE A 112 29.50 6.76 5.87
CA ILE A 112 28.72 6.41 4.67
C ILE A 112 27.28 6.00 5.02
N GLY A 113 27.08 5.30 6.14
CA GLY A 113 25.75 4.80 6.54
C GLY A 113 24.74 5.93 6.79
N GLN A 114 24.97 6.74 7.82
CA GLN A 114 24.06 7.83 8.17
C GLN A 114 23.92 8.85 7.05
N PHE A 115 25.01 9.09 6.31
CA PHE A 115 25.06 10.10 5.28
C PHE A 115 24.30 9.67 4.03
N GLY A 116 24.51 8.44 3.56
CA GLY A 116 23.73 7.85 2.48
C GLY A 116 22.24 7.83 2.81
N ILE A 117 21.87 7.50 4.05
CA ILE A 117 20.46 7.56 4.48
C ILE A 117 19.89 8.98 4.30
N VAL A 118 20.54 10.02 4.83
CA VAL A 118 19.99 11.39 4.74
C VAL A 118 20.05 11.94 3.31
N HIS A 119 21.05 11.57 2.52
CA HIS A 119 21.13 11.90 1.10
C HIS A 119 19.90 11.36 0.34
N GLU A 120 19.61 10.07 0.47
CA GLU A 120 18.47 9.47 -0.21
C GLU A 120 17.13 9.99 0.30
N LEU A 121 17.03 10.39 1.58
CA LEU A 121 15.86 11.13 2.08
C LEU A 121 15.66 12.46 1.33
N GLY A 122 16.73 13.09 0.85
CA GLY A 122 16.67 14.24 -0.05
C GLY A 122 15.80 13.99 -1.27
N HIS A 123 16.02 12.87 -1.96
CA HIS A 123 15.23 12.46 -3.10
C HIS A 123 13.84 11.97 -2.67
N TYR A 124 13.82 10.95 -1.82
CA TYR A 124 12.63 10.19 -1.45
C TYR A 124 11.58 11.04 -0.73
N VAL A 125 12.01 11.89 0.22
CA VAL A 125 11.11 12.67 1.07
C VAL A 125 10.97 14.10 0.60
N PHE A 126 12.06 14.72 0.17
CA PHE A 126 12.10 16.16 -0.08
C PHE A 126 12.05 16.57 -1.54
N ASN A 127 11.88 15.61 -2.46
CA ASN A 127 11.72 15.89 -3.89
C ASN A 127 12.91 16.63 -4.51
N LEU A 128 14.13 16.41 -3.99
CA LEU A 128 15.35 16.99 -4.54
C LEU A 128 15.74 16.25 -5.82
N HIS A 129 16.08 16.95 -6.89
CA HIS A 129 16.40 16.36 -8.20
C HIS A 129 17.90 16.30 -8.51
N ASP A 130 18.74 16.50 -7.50
CA ASP A 130 20.19 16.40 -7.66
C ASP A 130 20.62 14.97 -8.05
N GLU A 131 21.78 14.83 -8.70
CA GLU A 131 22.49 13.58 -8.94
C GLU A 131 21.85 12.41 -9.72
N TYR A 132 20.62 12.50 -10.27
CA TYR A 132 19.98 11.32 -10.93
C TYR A 132 19.44 11.49 -12.37
N ASP A 133 19.43 12.68 -12.95
CA ASP A 133 18.79 12.89 -14.26
C ASP A 133 19.83 13.26 -15.34
N ASP A 134 19.61 12.77 -16.57
CA ASP A 134 20.30 12.96 -17.86
C ASP A 134 21.85 13.13 -17.93
N GLY A 135 22.46 12.40 -18.86
CA GLY A 135 23.90 12.26 -19.14
C GLY A 135 24.70 13.52 -19.50
N GLN A 136 24.26 14.70 -19.07
CA GLN A 136 25.10 15.87 -18.91
C GLN A 136 25.50 16.01 -17.44
N TYR A 137 26.76 15.64 -17.16
CA TYR A 137 27.40 15.74 -15.85
C TYR A 137 27.44 17.18 -15.31
N LEU A 138 26.34 17.63 -14.72
CA LEU A 138 26.35 18.69 -13.71
C LEU A 138 26.29 17.94 -12.37
N GLY A 139 27.44 17.78 -11.70
CA GLY A 139 27.48 17.13 -10.38
C GLY A 139 26.63 17.89 -9.36
N ALA A 140 26.26 17.28 -8.24
CA ALA A 140 25.42 17.93 -7.22
C ALA A 140 26.14 19.02 -6.40
N TYR A 141 27.35 19.41 -6.78
CA TYR A 141 28.26 20.19 -5.95
C TYR A 141 27.74 21.62 -5.69
N CYS A 142 27.27 21.86 -4.48
CA CYS A 142 26.86 23.17 -3.99
C CYS A 142 27.99 23.96 -3.31
N VAL A 143 29.17 23.36 -3.12
CA VAL A 143 30.34 23.98 -2.50
C VAL A 143 31.61 23.74 -3.31
N SER A 144 32.62 24.60 -3.13
CA SER A 144 33.95 24.35 -3.72
C SER A 144 34.63 23.10 -3.15
N LEU A 145 35.45 22.40 -3.96
CA LEU A 145 36.20 21.20 -3.56
C LEU A 145 37.12 21.36 -2.33
N ASN A 146 37.41 22.61 -1.94
CA ASN A 146 38.25 22.95 -0.78
C ASN A 146 37.42 23.52 0.39
N SER A 147 36.08 23.46 0.31
CA SER A 147 35.19 23.95 1.36
C SER A 147 35.22 23.05 2.59
N VAL A 148 35.20 23.66 3.77
CA VAL A 148 35.06 22.95 5.06
C VAL A 148 33.60 22.67 5.44
N ILE A 149 32.66 23.15 4.62
CA ILE A 149 31.20 22.92 4.71
C ILE A 149 30.82 22.25 3.39
N ALA A 150 30.08 21.15 3.44
CA ALA A 150 29.58 20.49 2.23
C ALA A 150 28.09 20.15 2.38
N CYS A 151 27.38 20.16 1.26
CA CYS A 151 25.97 19.85 1.22
C CYS A 151 25.75 18.34 1.39
N ILE A 152 24.63 17.96 1.99
CA ILE A 152 24.12 16.58 2.00
C ILE A 152 23.99 16.00 0.59
N MET A 153 23.75 16.83 -0.43
CA MET A 153 23.64 16.36 -1.81
C MET A 153 24.99 16.20 -2.53
N ASP A 154 26.12 16.70 -2.02
CA ASP A 154 27.43 16.72 -2.73
C ASP A 154 28.12 15.34 -2.83
N GLY A 155 27.37 14.25 -2.66
CA GLY A 155 27.80 12.85 -2.52
C GLY A 155 26.92 12.09 -1.52
N GLY A 156 27.14 10.78 -1.40
CA GLY A 156 26.32 9.90 -0.55
C GLY A 156 26.80 8.46 -0.58
N THR A 157 27.03 7.93 -1.78
CA THR A 157 27.15 6.49 -1.98
C THR A 157 28.57 5.92 -1.89
N TRP A 158 29.56 6.65 -2.42
CA TRP A 158 30.95 6.19 -2.55
C TRP A 158 31.99 7.25 -2.17
N SER A 159 31.53 8.46 -1.83
CA SER A 159 32.37 9.61 -1.54
C SER A 159 32.18 10.08 -0.11
N CYS A 160 33.22 9.85 0.71
CA CYS A 160 33.37 10.47 2.02
C CYS A 160 34.29 11.69 1.88
N PRO A 161 33.78 12.91 1.60
CA PRO A 161 34.64 14.08 1.66
C PRO A 161 35.12 14.28 3.10
N LYS A 162 36.29 14.90 3.24
CA LYS A 162 37.02 15.03 4.51
C LYS A 162 36.37 16.00 5.52
N HIS A 163 35.16 16.45 5.27
CA HIS A 163 34.48 17.52 6.00
C HIS A 163 33.07 17.08 6.39
N HIS A 164 32.70 17.33 7.65
CA HIS A 164 31.38 17.01 8.19
C HIS A 164 30.31 17.80 7.42
N ARG A 165 29.42 17.09 6.75
CA ARG A 165 28.33 17.69 5.97
C ARG A 165 27.15 17.90 6.90
N THR A 166 26.77 19.14 7.16
CA THR A 166 25.66 19.45 8.06
C THR A 166 24.55 20.24 7.39
N GLU A 167 24.57 20.47 6.07
CA GLU A 167 23.70 21.48 5.45
C GLU A 167 23.10 21.00 4.12
N TRP A 168 21.95 21.57 3.74
CA TRP A 168 21.39 21.46 2.39
C TRP A 168 21.76 22.70 1.55
N CYS A 169 21.66 22.66 0.22
CA CYS A 169 21.96 23.85 -0.60
C CYS A 169 20.96 24.98 -0.31
N THR A 170 21.48 26.17 -0.03
CA THR A 170 20.70 27.34 0.42
C THR A 170 20.62 28.41 -0.67
N PRO A 171 19.65 29.34 -0.59
CA PRO A 171 19.57 30.45 -1.55
C PRO A 171 20.83 31.32 -1.51
N THR A 172 21.24 31.86 -2.66
CA THR A 172 22.48 32.66 -2.80
C THR A 172 22.52 33.89 -1.87
N ASN A 173 21.37 34.42 -1.47
CA ASN A 173 21.25 35.58 -0.59
C ASN A 173 21.18 35.24 0.91
N ALA A 174 21.23 33.95 1.30
CA ALA A 174 21.11 33.51 2.68
C ALA A 174 22.34 33.81 3.56
N GLN A 175 23.42 34.35 2.98
CA GLN A 175 24.68 34.70 3.67
C GLN A 175 25.40 33.50 4.34
N LEU A 176 25.08 32.27 3.93
CA LEU A 176 25.43 31.05 4.66
C LEU A 176 26.88 30.57 4.52
N SER A 177 27.61 30.89 3.45
CA SER A 177 29.09 30.93 3.46
C SER A 177 29.60 31.54 2.15
N THR A 178 30.86 31.97 2.12
CA THR A 178 31.55 32.36 0.87
C THR A 178 32.04 31.14 0.05
N ALA A 179 31.74 29.91 0.48
CA ALA A 179 32.21 28.68 -0.15
C ALA A 179 31.21 28.06 -1.14
N HIS A 180 29.98 28.56 -1.16
CA HIS A 180 29.00 28.31 -2.21
C HIS A 180 29.42 29.07 -3.47
N ILE A 181 29.63 28.37 -4.58
CA ILE A 181 29.98 28.98 -5.86
C ILE A 181 28.69 29.55 -6.48
N THR A 182 28.81 30.67 -7.19
CA THR A 182 27.68 31.50 -7.64
C THR A 182 27.46 31.42 -9.16
N ASN A 183 26.88 30.32 -9.66
CA ASN A 183 26.13 30.21 -10.94
C ASN A 183 25.75 28.75 -11.20
N PRO A 184 24.60 28.43 -11.84
CA PRO A 184 23.79 27.24 -11.56
C PRO A 184 24.63 25.97 -11.50
N MET A 185 24.62 25.32 -10.34
CA MET A 185 25.64 24.31 -10.01
C MET A 185 25.09 22.92 -9.75
N ASN A 186 23.87 22.80 -9.25
CA ASN A 186 23.22 21.53 -9.04
C ASN A 186 21.97 21.42 -9.90
N ARG A 187 21.47 20.20 -10.08
CA ARG A 187 20.38 19.92 -11.00
C ARG A 187 19.04 20.41 -10.45
N GLN A 188 18.88 20.43 -9.13
CA GLN A 188 17.74 21.02 -8.45
C GLN A 188 17.50 22.48 -8.88
N GLU A 189 18.53 23.32 -8.85
CA GLU A 189 18.43 24.73 -9.30
C GLU A 189 18.14 24.83 -10.80
N ASN A 190 18.69 23.93 -11.62
CA ASN A 190 18.42 23.94 -13.07
C ASN A 190 16.96 23.59 -13.39
N ILE A 191 16.41 22.56 -12.75
CA ILE A 191 15.05 22.06 -13.01
C ILE A 191 13.99 22.95 -12.37
N ASN A 192 14.15 23.24 -11.08
CA ASN A 192 13.12 23.90 -10.29
C ASN A 192 13.39 25.40 -10.07
N GLN A 193 14.54 25.93 -10.51
CA GLN A 193 14.93 27.34 -10.36
C GLN A 193 14.96 27.80 -8.90
N MET A 194 15.26 26.87 -7.99
CA MET A 194 15.22 27.03 -6.55
C MET A 194 16.32 26.19 -5.90
N SER A 195 16.84 26.64 -4.75
CA SER A 195 17.83 25.87 -3.99
C SER A 195 17.19 24.62 -3.36
N CYS A 196 18.00 23.68 -2.86
CA CYS A 196 17.48 22.50 -2.15
C CYS A 196 16.59 22.87 -0.95
N TRP A 197 16.98 23.86 -0.15
CA TRP A 197 16.18 24.34 0.97
C TRP A 197 14.86 24.98 0.55
N GLU A 198 14.86 25.72 -0.55
CA GLU A 198 13.66 26.31 -1.11
C GLU A 198 12.66 25.23 -1.58
N GLU A 199 13.17 24.17 -2.20
CA GLU A 199 12.38 22.98 -2.56
C GLU A 199 11.89 22.23 -1.31
N ILE A 200 12.76 21.91 -0.36
CA ILE A 200 12.40 21.27 0.91
C ILE A 200 11.28 22.05 1.59
N PHE A 201 11.43 23.38 1.69
CA PHE A 201 10.43 24.26 2.29
C PHE A 201 9.09 24.20 1.54
N ASN A 202 9.12 24.36 0.22
CA ASN A 202 7.91 24.37 -0.59
C ASN A 202 7.21 23.01 -0.58
N HIS A 203 7.96 21.94 -0.85
CA HIS A 203 7.47 20.58 -0.91
C HIS A 203 6.89 20.15 0.44
N CYS A 204 7.60 20.39 1.55
CA CYS A 204 7.08 20.06 2.87
C CYS A 204 5.80 20.83 3.21
N ASN A 205 5.71 22.10 2.81
CA ASN A 205 4.52 22.91 3.05
C ASN A 205 3.34 22.47 2.16
N SER A 206 3.57 22.19 0.88
CA SER A 206 2.48 21.81 -0.04
C SER A 206 2.04 20.36 0.10
N HIS A 207 2.98 19.45 0.36
CA HIS A 207 2.74 18.00 0.35
C HIS A 207 2.46 17.44 1.75
N TYR A 208 3.17 17.93 2.78
CA TYR A 208 2.99 17.48 4.17
C TYR A 208 2.31 18.54 5.07
N GLY A 209 2.07 19.75 4.57
CA GLY A 209 1.54 20.86 5.37
C GLY A 209 2.53 21.39 6.42
N LEU A 210 3.80 21.02 6.36
CA LEU A 210 4.81 21.40 7.35
C LEU A 210 5.44 22.74 6.99
N GLY A 211 5.23 23.74 7.85
CA GLY A 211 5.91 25.03 7.75
C GLY A 211 7.32 24.94 8.33
N LEU A 212 8.31 24.66 7.49
CA LEU A 212 9.72 24.75 7.86
C LEU A 212 10.21 26.20 7.76
N ARG A 213 11.37 26.50 8.33
CA ARG A 213 12.08 27.77 8.17
C ARG A 213 13.38 27.49 7.44
N ILE A 214 13.69 28.29 6.43
CA ILE A 214 15.00 28.25 5.78
C ILE A 214 16.03 28.77 6.81
N PRO A 215 17.12 28.01 7.09
CA PRO A 215 18.21 28.44 7.96
C PRO A 215 18.77 29.82 7.60
N ALA A 216 19.19 30.57 8.62
CA ALA A 216 19.81 31.90 8.45
C ALA A 216 21.32 31.90 8.68
N GLY A 217 21.89 30.82 9.24
CA GLY A 217 23.30 30.63 9.58
C GLY A 217 23.68 29.14 9.55
N VAL A 218 24.93 28.79 9.23
CA VAL A 218 25.45 27.44 9.51
C VAL A 218 25.72 27.36 11.00
N ASP A 219 24.91 26.62 11.76
CA ASP A 219 25.15 26.46 13.19
C ASP A 219 26.23 25.40 13.44
N SER A 220 27.36 25.86 13.99
CA SER A 220 28.44 24.98 14.44
C SER A 220 28.10 24.18 15.71
N LYS A 221 26.94 24.44 16.32
CA LYS A 221 26.46 23.76 17.53
C LYS A 221 25.22 22.94 17.21
N GLU A 222 25.18 21.72 17.73
CA GLU A 222 23.99 20.88 17.68
C GLU A 222 22.82 21.60 18.39
N PRO A 223 21.67 21.78 17.73
CA PRO A 223 20.51 22.38 18.36
C PRO A 223 20.04 21.52 19.56
N PRO A 224 19.50 22.13 20.64
CA PRO A 224 18.86 21.36 21.70
C PRO A 224 17.48 20.85 21.26
N GLY A 225 16.95 19.83 21.94
CA GLY A 225 15.57 19.34 21.70
C GLY A 225 15.46 18.14 20.77
N TRP A 226 16.59 17.51 20.45
CA TRP A 226 16.66 16.19 19.83
C TRP A 226 15.71 15.17 20.47
N LYS A 227 15.07 14.32 19.65
CA LYS A 227 14.27 13.18 20.09
C LYS A 227 14.91 11.87 19.64
N ASN A 228 14.96 10.90 20.56
CA ASN A 228 15.51 9.58 20.25
C ASN A 228 14.62 8.82 19.27
N LEU A 229 15.27 8.09 18.36
CA LEU A 229 14.62 7.17 17.45
C LEU A 229 13.91 6.05 18.24
N LEU A 230 12.62 5.85 17.94
CA LEU A 230 11.86 4.68 18.36
C LEU A 230 12.03 3.58 17.30
N TRP A 231 12.78 2.52 17.63
CA TRP A 231 12.95 1.35 16.77
C TRP A 231 11.95 0.26 17.15
N VAL A 232 11.08 -0.11 16.22
CA VAL A 232 10.01 -1.09 16.42
C VAL A 232 10.23 -2.23 15.43
N ASN A 233 10.38 -3.47 15.89
CA ASN A 233 10.32 -4.58 14.96
C ASN A 233 8.84 -4.87 14.65
N ILE A 234 8.53 -5.29 13.43
CA ILE A 234 7.23 -5.81 12.99
C ILE A 234 7.42 -7.27 12.60
N GLY A 235 6.67 -8.15 13.24
CA GLY A 235 6.65 -9.58 13.00
C GLY A 235 5.78 -9.96 11.80
N ASP A 236 5.29 -11.19 11.82
CA ASP A 236 4.45 -11.81 10.79
C ASP A 236 3.01 -12.05 11.24
N HIS A 237 2.65 -11.52 12.41
CA HIS A 237 1.32 -11.62 12.96
C HIS A 237 0.41 -10.53 12.38
N LEU A 238 -0.87 -10.85 12.22
CA LEU A 238 -1.88 -9.96 11.64
C LEU A 238 -3.14 -10.01 12.52
N ARG A 239 -3.69 -8.86 12.92
CA ARG A 239 -4.98 -8.79 13.63
C ARG A 239 -6.03 -8.15 12.76
N LEU A 240 -7.15 -8.84 12.63
CA LEU A 240 -8.22 -8.47 11.72
C LEU A 240 -9.51 -8.34 12.49
N ALA A 241 -10.17 -7.19 12.38
CA ALA A 241 -11.54 -7.03 12.85
C ALA A 241 -12.48 -6.87 11.65
N LEU A 242 -13.52 -7.71 11.59
CA LEU A 242 -14.63 -7.52 10.68
C LEU A 242 -15.70 -6.68 11.36
N ALA A 243 -16.00 -5.49 10.83
CA ALA A 243 -17.04 -4.60 11.32
C ALA A 243 -18.22 -4.63 10.34
N LEU A 244 -19.32 -5.27 10.74
CA LEU A 244 -20.48 -5.54 9.89
C LEU A 244 -21.69 -4.69 10.29
N ASP A 245 -22.19 -3.90 9.35
CA ASP A 245 -23.47 -3.21 9.49
C ASP A 245 -24.63 -4.23 9.57
N ARG A 246 -25.44 -4.10 10.60
CA ARG A 246 -26.66 -4.90 10.83
C ARG A 246 -27.90 -4.00 10.98
N SER A 247 -27.88 -2.80 10.40
CA SER A 247 -29.04 -1.92 10.31
C SER A 247 -30.15 -2.50 9.43
N TYR A 248 -31.35 -1.95 9.53
CA TYR A 248 -32.53 -2.54 8.87
C TYR A 248 -32.44 -2.49 7.35
N SER A 249 -31.73 -1.51 6.79
CA SER A 249 -31.50 -1.36 5.35
C SER A 249 -30.81 -2.57 4.72
N MET A 250 -30.03 -3.32 5.51
CA MET A 250 -29.40 -4.57 5.10
C MET A 250 -30.40 -5.70 4.82
N SER A 251 -31.68 -5.55 5.18
CA SER A 251 -32.74 -6.52 4.83
C SER A 251 -33.14 -6.50 3.35
N VAL A 252 -32.77 -5.45 2.63
CA VAL A 252 -33.17 -5.22 1.24
C VAL A 252 -32.17 -5.87 0.29
N ASP A 253 -32.64 -6.37 -0.85
CA ASP A 253 -31.81 -6.92 -1.95
C ASP A 253 -30.78 -7.97 -1.52
N ASP A 254 -31.13 -8.76 -0.50
CA ASP A 254 -30.32 -9.90 0.00
C ASP A 254 -28.94 -9.50 0.56
N LYS A 255 -28.77 -8.22 0.93
CA LYS A 255 -27.52 -7.67 1.45
C LYS A 255 -27.04 -8.41 2.70
N GLU A 256 -27.91 -8.63 3.69
CA GLU A 256 -27.56 -9.33 4.94
C GLU A 256 -26.93 -10.71 4.68
N ARG A 257 -27.59 -11.53 3.85
CA ARG A 257 -27.12 -12.90 3.56
C ARG A 257 -25.77 -12.87 2.87
N LEU A 258 -25.64 -12.08 1.81
CA LEU A 258 -24.41 -12.03 1.00
C LEU A 258 -23.25 -11.36 1.74
N ALA A 259 -23.53 -10.42 2.65
CA ALA A 259 -22.54 -9.85 3.56
C ALA A 259 -21.97 -10.92 4.51
N LYS A 260 -22.83 -11.73 5.13
CA LYS A 260 -22.42 -12.84 6.00
C LYS A 260 -21.61 -13.90 5.25
N GLU A 261 -22.01 -14.22 4.02
CA GLU A 261 -21.29 -15.16 3.16
C GLU A 261 -19.90 -14.65 2.75
N ALA A 262 -19.79 -13.37 2.39
CA ALA A 262 -18.52 -12.73 2.04
C ALA A 262 -17.58 -12.64 3.26
N ALA A 263 -18.11 -12.27 4.43
CA ALA A 263 -17.36 -12.29 5.68
C ALA A 263 -16.90 -13.70 6.05
N SER A 264 -17.73 -14.73 5.83
CA SER A 264 -17.36 -16.13 6.06
C SER A 264 -16.24 -16.61 5.13
N LEU A 265 -16.29 -16.23 3.84
CA LEU A 265 -15.21 -16.47 2.89
C LEU A 265 -13.89 -15.86 3.39
N PHE A 266 -13.93 -14.63 3.89
CA PHE A 266 -12.74 -13.98 4.43
C PHE A 266 -12.14 -14.73 5.62
N VAL A 267 -12.98 -15.17 6.56
CA VAL A 267 -12.53 -15.99 7.70
C VAL A 267 -11.92 -17.32 7.24
N ASP A 268 -12.53 -18.00 6.27
CA ASP A 268 -11.97 -19.24 5.71
C ASP A 268 -10.64 -18.98 4.97
N LEU A 269 -10.47 -17.81 4.34
CA LEU A 269 -9.24 -17.38 3.68
C LEU A 269 -8.14 -16.96 4.65
N CYS A 270 -8.37 -16.88 5.96
CA CYS A 270 -7.28 -16.74 6.90
C CYS A 270 -6.25 -17.87 6.74
N GLU A 271 -5.03 -17.64 7.18
CA GLU A 271 -3.92 -18.60 7.07
C GLU A 271 -3.66 -19.24 8.43
N TYR A 272 -3.52 -20.58 8.46
CA TYR A 272 -3.30 -21.33 9.72
C TYR A 272 -1.84 -21.31 10.16
N ASP A 273 -0.91 -21.00 9.26
CA ASP A 273 0.52 -21.17 9.51
C ASP A 273 1.24 -19.85 9.79
N VAL A 274 0.53 -18.73 9.69
CA VAL A 274 0.98 -17.38 10.05
C VAL A 274 0.09 -16.90 11.20
N GLY A 275 0.65 -16.18 12.16
CA GLY A 275 -0.03 -15.78 13.41
C GLY A 275 -1.14 -14.76 13.19
N GLU A 276 -2.21 -15.14 12.50
CA GLU A 276 -3.38 -14.31 12.24
C GLU A 276 -4.39 -14.42 13.37
N ALA A 277 -4.98 -13.31 13.73
CA ALA A 277 -6.09 -13.23 14.67
C ALA A 277 -7.29 -12.54 14.04
N ILE A 278 -8.48 -13.03 14.37
CA ILE A 278 -9.75 -12.54 13.84
C ILE A 278 -10.69 -12.20 14.98
N GLY A 279 -11.33 -11.04 14.89
CA GLY A 279 -12.46 -10.60 15.70
C GLY A 279 -13.63 -10.21 14.80
N VAL A 280 -14.86 -10.36 15.30
CA VAL A 280 -16.09 -9.98 14.60
C VAL A 280 -16.87 -9.02 15.47
N VAL A 281 -17.14 -7.84 14.91
CA VAL A 281 -17.94 -6.77 15.50
C VAL A 281 -19.12 -6.49 14.57
N SER A 282 -20.29 -6.27 15.14
CA SER A 282 -21.45 -5.76 14.40
C SER A 282 -22.01 -4.52 15.05
N PHE A 283 -22.61 -3.65 14.24
CA PHE A 283 -23.14 -2.37 14.71
C PHE A 283 -24.50 -2.03 14.09
N SER A 284 -25.34 -1.41 14.91
CA SER A 284 -26.65 -0.88 14.54
C SER A 284 -27.07 0.26 15.46
N ASN A 285 -27.99 -0.01 16.40
CA ASN A 285 -28.31 0.88 17.52
C ASN A 285 -27.17 0.88 18.54
N THR A 286 -26.44 -0.23 18.63
CA THR A 286 -25.25 -0.39 19.45
C THR A 286 -24.23 -1.18 18.66
N ALA A 287 -22.95 -1.00 18.98
CA ALA A 287 -21.88 -1.88 18.55
C ALA A 287 -21.63 -2.98 19.60
N ILE A 288 -21.38 -4.21 19.15
CA ILE A 288 -21.04 -5.34 20.02
C ILE A 288 -19.92 -6.17 19.40
N SER A 289 -19.16 -6.86 20.26
CA SER A 289 -18.24 -7.91 19.85
C SER A 289 -19.00 -9.24 19.76
N ASP A 290 -19.28 -9.68 18.54
CA ASP A 290 -19.96 -10.96 18.29
C ASP A 290 -19.00 -12.15 18.44
N TYR A 291 -17.73 -11.94 18.11
CA TYR A 291 -16.64 -12.88 18.33
C TYR A 291 -15.39 -12.10 18.76
N PRO A 292 -14.88 -12.30 19.99
CA PRO A 292 -13.70 -11.59 20.45
C PRO A 292 -12.45 -12.00 19.66
N MET A 293 -11.45 -11.11 19.62
CA MET A 293 -10.21 -11.36 18.90
C MET A 293 -9.49 -12.63 19.37
N HIS A 294 -9.38 -13.62 18.49
CA HIS A 294 -8.65 -14.88 18.73
C HIS A 294 -7.69 -15.19 17.59
N ASP A 295 -6.51 -15.71 17.94
CA ASP A 295 -5.57 -16.27 16.96
C ASP A 295 -6.19 -17.53 16.33
N VAL A 296 -6.21 -17.57 15.00
CA VAL A 296 -6.89 -18.61 14.21
C VAL A 296 -6.29 -20.00 14.42
N THR A 297 -5.11 -20.08 15.03
CA THR A 297 -4.38 -21.33 15.31
C THR A 297 -4.64 -21.89 16.71
N ILE A 298 -5.29 -21.13 17.61
CA ILE A 298 -5.51 -21.53 19.01
C ILE A 298 -6.24 -22.87 19.10
N THR A 299 -7.28 -23.06 18.28
CA THR A 299 -7.99 -24.34 18.15
C THR A 299 -8.29 -24.66 16.68
N PRO A 300 -8.47 -25.95 16.32
CA PRO A 300 -8.93 -26.33 14.99
C PRO A 300 -10.30 -25.73 14.59
N ASP A 301 -11.09 -25.25 15.56
CA ASP A 301 -12.47 -24.80 15.36
C ASP A 301 -12.61 -23.26 15.34
N THR A 302 -11.56 -22.50 15.61
CA THR A 302 -11.59 -21.02 15.75
C THR A 302 -12.31 -20.33 14.59
N ARG A 303 -12.01 -20.73 13.34
CA ARG A 303 -12.69 -20.18 12.14
C ARG A 303 -14.17 -20.56 12.09
N THR A 304 -14.49 -21.79 12.44
CA THR A 304 -15.87 -22.28 12.48
C THR A 304 -16.69 -21.51 13.52
N GLU A 305 -16.11 -21.22 14.68
CA GLU A 305 -16.75 -20.40 15.73
C GLU A 305 -16.99 -18.96 15.28
N ALA A 306 -15.98 -18.32 14.67
CA ALA A 306 -16.13 -16.98 14.11
C ALA A 306 -17.21 -16.92 13.01
N ILE A 307 -17.24 -17.91 12.11
CA ILE A 307 -18.28 -18.05 11.08
C ILE A 307 -19.67 -18.26 11.71
N ASN A 308 -19.77 -19.05 12.78
CA ASN A 308 -21.03 -19.23 13.50
C ASN A 308 -21.51 -17.93 14.13
N ALA A 309 -20.60 -17.12 14.70
CA ALA A 309 -20.91 -15.80 15.22
C ALA A 309 -21.42 -14.85 14.13
N ILE A 310 -20.75 -14.79 12.96
CA ILE A 310 -21.20 -14.02 11.79
C ILE A 310 -22.62 -14.42 11.39
N ASN A 311 -22.89 -15.72 11.29
CA ASN A 311 -24.22 -16.22 10.91
C ASN A 311 -25.30 -15.96 11.98
N ALA A 312 -24.90 -15.75 13.23
CA ALA A 312 -25.79 -15.44 14.35
C ALA A 312 -26.20 -13.96 14.43
N ILE A 313 -25.49 -13.04 13.73
CA ILE A 313 -25.83 -11.61 13.68
C ILE A 313 -27.30 -11.43 13.24
N ARG A 314 -28.01 -10.47 13.82
CA ARG A 314 -29.42 -10.16 13.50
C ARG A 314 -29.59 -8.68 13.21
N LEU A 315 -30.49 -8.37 12.29
CA LEU A 315 -30.79 -7.00 11.94
C LEU A 315 -31.46 -6.24 13.08
N GLU A 316 -31.14 -4.97 13.19
CA GLU A 316 -31.80 -3.97 14.04
C GLU A 316 -32.10 -2.72 13.19
N ASN A 317 -32.22 -1.52 13.78
CA ASN A 317 -32.83 -0.37 13.09
C ASN A 317 -31.82 0.66 12.56
N MET A 318 -30.94 1.16 13.44
CA MET A 318 -30.10 2.33 13.19
C MET A 318 -28.69 1.93 12.72
N THR A 319 -27.84 2.92 12.42
CA THR A 319 -26.49 2.75 11.87
C THR A 319 -25.47 3.56 12.69
N ALA A 320 -24.81 2.91 13.66
CA ALA A 320 -23.80 3.52 14.54
C ALA A 320 -22.35 3.24 14.07
N LEU A 321 -21.96 3.82 12.94
CA LEU A 321 -20.63 3.62 12.34
C LEU A 321 -19.44 3.91 13.29
N GLY A 322 -19.48 5.03 14.03
CA GLY A 322 -18.37 5.41 14.92
C GLY A 322 -18.22 4.45 16.09
N ASP A 323 -19.31 4.09 16.76
CA ASP A 323 -19.28 3.06 17.81
C ASP A 323 -18.76 1.71 17.28
N GLY A 324 -19.13 1.33 16.04
CA GLY A 324 -18.61 0.13 15.38
C GLY A 324 -17.08 0.16 15.23
N LEU A 325 -16.54 1.27 14.72
CA LEU A 325 -15.10 1.49 14.60
C LEU A 325 -14.40 1.47 15.96
N ARG A 326 -14.96 2.14 16.97
CA ARG A 326 -14.41 2.14 18.33
C ARG A 326 -14.34 0.73 18.89
N HIS A 327 -15.40 -0.05 18.75
CA HIS A 327 -15.43 -1.43 19.22
C HIS A 327 -14.38 -2.30 18.50
N SER A 328 -14.23 -2.16 17.18
CA SER A 328 -13.18 -2.86 16.44
C SER A 328 -11.78 -2.47 16.89
N LEU A 329 -11.52 -1.18 17.14
CA LEU A 329 -10.23 -0.72 17.69
C LEU A 329 -9.99 -1.28 19.11
N ASN A 330 -11.02 -1.34 19.95
CA ASN A 330 -10.93 -1.93 21.28
C ASN A 330 -10.65 -3.44 21.22
N GLU A 331 -11.20 -4.17 20.25
CA GLU A 331 -10.88 -5.59 20.04
C GLU A 331 -9.42 -5.79 19.61
N ILE A 332 -8.91 -4.93 18.73
CA ILE A 332 -7.52 -4.95 18.27
C ILE A 332 -6.53 -4.63 19.42
N THR A 333 -6.87 -3.62 20.23
CA THR A 333 -5.98 -3.10 21.29
C THR A 333 -6.18 -3.77 22.65
N GLY A 334 -7.28 -4.50 22.83
CA GLY A 334 -7.65 -5.16 24.07
C GLY A 334 -6.64 -6.22 24.49
N GLN A 335 -6.60 -6.50 25.79
CA GLN A 335 -5.83 -7.62 26.35
C GLN A 335 -6.61 -8.92 26.11
N GLY A 336 -6.52 -9.47 24.89
CA GLY A 336 -7.08 -10.76 24.50
C GLY A 336 -6.07 -11.91 24.58
N THR A 337 -6.39 -13.05 23.95
CA THR A 337 -5.45 -14.20 23.81
C THR A 337 -4.23 -13.89 22.94
N VAL A 338 -4.19 -12.71 22.33
CA VAL A 338 -3.10 -12.24 21.46
C VAL A 338 -2.43 -11.06 22.17
N SER A 339 -1.12 -11.16 22.43
CA SER A 339 -0.36 -10.10 23.10
C SER A 339 -0.46 -8.79 22.29
N PRO A 340 -0.78 -7.63 22.90
CA PRO A 340 -0.70 -6.31 22.28
C PRO A 340 0.77 -5.96 22.03
N ASP A 341 1.36 -6.68 21.08
CA ASP A 341 2.75 -6.55 20.69
C ASP A 341 2.85 -5.51 19.57
N ALA A 342 3.91 -4.72 19.58
CA ALA A 342 4.20 -3.73 18.54
C ALA A 342 4.59 -4.39 17.20
N ASN A 343 4.66 -5.73 17.18
CA ASN A 343 5.08 -6.57 16.07
C ASN A 343 3.93 -7.03 15.12
N VAL A 344 2.75 -6.41 15.15
CA VAL A 344 1.54 -6.92 14.47
C VAL A 344 0.99 -5.90 13.47
N ASP A 345 0.72 -6.32 12.23
CA ASP A 345 -0.09 -5.53 11.29
C ASP A 345 -1.56 -5.60 11.73
N GLU A 346 -2.28 -4.48 11.71
CA GLU A 346 -3.64 -4.39 12.22
C GLU A 346 -4.58 -3.77 11.20
N ALA A 347 -5.68 -4.45 10.91
CA ALA A 347 -6.65 -3.99 9.94
C ALA A 347 -8.11 -4.20 10.38
N ILE A 348 -8.98 -3.29 9.95
CA ILE A 348 -10.43 -3.37 10.09
C ILE A 348 -11.03 -3.43 8.68
N ILE A 349 -11.95 -4.36 8.44
CA ILE A 349 -12.83 -4.31 7.26
C ILE A 349 -14.20 -3.84 7.71
N LEU A 350 -14.58 -2.64 7.29
CA LEU A 350 -15.86 -2.00 7.60
C LEU A 350 -16.80 -2.09 6.40
N LEU A 351 -17.93 -2.78 6.56
CA LEU A 351 -19.01 -2.83 5.57
C LEU A 351 -20.20 -2.00 6.08
N SER A 352 -20.74 -1.10 5.24
CA SER A 352 -21.99 -0.39 5.51
C SER A 352 -22.78 -0.07 4.25
N ASP A 353 -24.11 -0.04 4.38
CA ASP A 353 -25.04 0.33 3.30
C ASP A 353 -25.77 1.66 3.53
N GLY A 354 -25.33 2.45 4.53
CA GLY A 354 -26.06 3.64 4.98
C GLY A 354 -25.18 4.76 5.53
N VAL A 355 -25.85 5.71 6.17
CA VAL A 355 -25.25 6.89 6.82
C VAL A 355 -25.20 6.72 8.33
N HIS A 356 -24.17 7.26 8.98
CA HIS A 356 -24.13 7.35 10.43
C HIS A 356 -25.31 8.18 10.94
N ASN A 357 -26.15 7.60 11.81
CA ASN A 357 -27.36 8.26 12.31
C ASN A 357 -27.69 7.97 13.78
N PHE A 358 -26.82 7.24 14.48
CA PHE A 358 -26.98 6.86 15.89
C PHE A 358 -25.61 6.55 16.52
N GLY A 359 -25.57 6.41 17.84
CA GLY A 359 -24.36 6.05 18.57
C GLY A 359 -23.79 7.21 19.37
N SER A 360 -22.73 6.91 20.13
CA SER A 360 -22.06 7.86 21.02
C SER A 360 -20.91 8.60 20.35
N GLU A 361 -20.21 7.94 19.42
CA GLU A 361 -19.12 8.49 18.64
C GLU A 361 -19.49 8.50 17.15
N THR A 362 -19.08 9.56 16.46
CA THR A 362 -19.08 9.60 15.00
C THR A 362 -17.80 8.95 14.46
N PRO A 363 -17.77 8.51 13.19
CA PRO A 363 -16.55 7.94 12.62
C PRO A 363 -15.34 8.88 12.68
N LEU A 364 -15.58 10.20 12.59
CA LEU A 364 -14.52 11.21 12.67
C LEU A 364 -13.97 11.39 14.09
N ASP A 365 -14.75 11.05 15.12
CA ASP A 365 -14.27 11.10 16.51
C ASP A 365 -13.25 9.98 16.80
N VAL A 366 -13.41 8.82 16.14
CA VAL A 366 -12.54 7.64 16.32
C VAL A 366 -11.30 7.67 15.42
N LEU A 367 -11.38 8.39 14.29
CA LEU A 367 -10.34 8.42 13.27
C LEU A 367 -8.94 8.80 13.80
N PRO A 368 -8.75 9.80 14.68
CA PRO A 368 -7.44 10.11 15.24
C PRO A 368 -6.80 8.93 15.96
N ASP A 369 -7.57 8.16 16.72
CA ASP A 369 -7.05 7.02 17.49
C ASP A 369 -6.65 5.85 16.58
N LEU A 370 -7.37 5.64 15.47
CA LEU A 370 -7.01 4.66 14.44
C LEU A 370 -5.66 5.03 13.78
N ILE A 371 -5.47 6.31 13.45
CA ILE A 371 -4.24 6.84 12.84
C ILE A 371 -3.06 6.74 13.83
N ASP A 372 -3.29 7.09 15.09
CA ASP A 372 -2.28 7.04 16.15
C ASP A 372 -1.84 5.59 16.43
N ARG A 373 -2.77 4.63 16.35
CA ARG A 373 -2.48 3.20 16.52
C ARG A 373 -1.93 2.51 15.26
N ASP A 374 -2.00 3.19 14.12
CA ASP A 374 -1.61 2.68 12.79
C ASP A 374 -2.49 1.52 12.30
N VAL A 375 -3.78 1.54 12.64
CA VAL A 375 -4.75 0.53 12.20
C VAL A 375 -5.29 0.90 10.82
N GLN A 376 -5.12 0.02 9.84
CA GLN A 376 -5.62 0.24 8.47
C GLN A 376 -7.12 -0.07 8.39
N VAL A 377 -7.94 0.84 7.85
CA VAL A 377 -9.37 0.59 7.70
C VAL A 377 -9.74 0.45 6.23
N PHE A 378 -10.18 -0.74 5.85
CA PHE A 378 -10.71 -1.05 4.52
C PHE A 378 -12.21 -0.88 4.56
N THR A 379 -12.77 -0.03 3.71
CA THR A 379 -14.20 0.31 3.75
C THR A 379 -14.92 -0.24 2.52
N ILE A 380 -16.13 -0.76 2.73
CA ILE A 380 -17.03 -1.25 1.69
C ILE A 380 -18.34 -0.48 1.81
N GLY A 381 -18.64 0.32 0.80
CA GLY A 381 -19.94 0.96 0.67
C GLY A 381 -20.87 0.13 -0.20
N LEU A 382 -22.04 -0.23 0.30
CA LEU A 382 -22.98 -1.14 -0.37
C LEU A 382 -24.28 -0.43 -0.79
N GLY A 383 -24.62 -0.53 -2.08
CA GLY A 383 -25.85 0.03 -2.64
C GLY A 383 -25.68 1.39 -3.30
N ASP A 384 -26.75 1.96 -3.84
CA ASP A 384 -26.73 3.23 -4.58
C ASP A 384 -26.53 4.44 -3.63
N PRO A 385 -25.46 5.25 -3.78
CA PRO A 385 -25.24 6.43 -2.95
C PRO A 385 -26.35 7.47 -3.06
N ALA A 386 -27.09 7.48 -4.17
CA ALA A 386 -28.22 8.38 -4.41
C ALA A 386 -29.58 7.76 -4.04
N HIS A 387 -29.62 6.58 -3.40
CA HIS A 387 -30.87 5.92 -3.07
C HIS A 387 -31.74 6.81 -2.17
N PRO A 388 -33.01 7.09 -2.53
CA PRO A 388 -33.81 8.12 -1.86
C PRO A 388 -34.16 7.79 -0.40
N ALA A 389 -34.19 6.50 -0.05
CA ALA A 389 -34.52 6.04 1.31
C ALA A 389 -33.30 5.58 2.12
N TYR A 390 -32.20 5.21 1.46
CA TYR A 390 -31.04 4.56 2.06
C TYR A 390 -29.76 5.11 1.44
N PRO A 391 -29.48 6.42 1.56
CA PRO A 391 -28.28 6.99 0.99
C PRO A 391 -27.04 6.42 1.68
N LEU A 392 -25.99 6.19 0.91
CA LEU A 392 -24.69 5.75 1.40
C LEU A 392 -23.81 6.95 1.75
N ASP A 393 -23.14 6.91 2.89
CA ASP A 393 -22.10 7.91 3.24
C ASP A 393 -20.75 7.58 2.60
N GLU A 394 -20.71 7.59 1.26
CA GLU A 394 -19.50 7.28 0.50
C GLU A 394 -18.34 8.22 0.84
N GLY A 395 -18.63 9.49 1.13
CA GLY A 395 -17.62 10.49 1.48
C GLY A 395 -16.87 10.13 2.76
N THR A 396 -17.61 9.79 3.83
CA THR A 396 -17.02 9.39 5.11
C THR A 396 -16.26 8.07 5.00
N LEU A 397 -16.81 7.06 4.31
CA LEU A 397 -16.13 5.77 4.13
C LEU A 397 -14.81 5.90 3.37
N LEU A 398 -14.79 6.73 2.33
CA LEU A 398 -13.56 7.05 1.58
C LEU A 398 -12.54 7.75 2.49
N ASP A 399 -12.96 8.77 3.23
CA ASP A 399 -12.07 9.57 4.09
C ASP A 399 -11.38 8.71 5.17
N ILE A 400 -12.14 7.82 5.82
CA ILE A 400 -11.61 6.88 6.82
C ILE A 400 -10.55 5.97 6.19
N SER A 401 -10.87 5.31 5.08
CA SER A 401 -9.92 4.38 4.45
C SER A 401 -8.66 5.09 3.99
N HIS A 402 -8.82 6.29 3.41
CA HIS A 402 -7.72 7.08 2.92
C HIS A 402 -6.78 7.51 4.05
N GLN A 403 -7.32 8.10 5.12
CA GLN A 403 -6.51 8.61 6.23
C GLN A 403 -5.84 7.49 7.07
N THR A 404 -6.42 6.29 7.08
CA THR A 404 -5.87 5.13 7.81
C THR A 404 -4.98 4.23 6.95
N GLY A 405 -4.82 4.52 5.67
CA GLY A 405 -3.95 3.75 4.78
C GLY A 405 -4.58 2.48 4.18
N GLY A 406 -5.89 2.29 4.33
CA GLY A 406 -6.67 1.20 3.72
C GLY A 406 -7.35 1.61 2.40
N SER A 407 -8.09 0.68 1.80
CA SER A 407 -8.75 0.90 0.50
C SER A 407 -10.28 0.99 0.65
N TYR A 408 -10.91 1.82 -0.20
CA TYR A 408 -12.37 1.92 -0.32
C TYR A 408 -12.87 1.20 -1.58
N THR A 409 -13.95 0.43 -1.43
CA THR A 409 -14.68 -0.18 -2.55
C THR A 409 -16.17 0.07 -2.42
N HIS A 410 -16.79 0.47 -3.53
CA HIS A 410 -18.23 0.62 -3.70
C HIS A 410 -18.74 -0.62 -4.42
N ALA A 411 -19.67 -1.33 -3.77
CA ALA A 411 -20.42 -2.43 -4.32
C ALA A 411 -21.82 -1.93 -4.71
N LEU A 412 -22.15 -1.94 -6.01
CA LEU A 412 -23.48 -1.51 -6.45
C LEU A 412 -24.58 -2.46 -5.97
N ASN A 413 -24.25 -3.75 -5.83
CA ASN A 413 -25.13 -4.78 -5.30
C ASN A 413 -24.35 -5.79 -4.46
N ALA A 414 -25.07 -6.54 -3.64
CA ALA A 414 -24.45 -7.45 -2.67
C ALA A 414 -23.75 -8.66 -3.31
N ALA A 415 -24.04 -9.00 -4.57
CA ALA A 415 -23.40 -10.13 -5.25
C ALA A 415 -21.90 -9.89 -5.54
N GLU A 416 -21.44 -8.64 -5.44
CA GLU A 416 -20.03 -8.25 -5.59
C GLU A 416 -19.24 -8.47 -4.29
N LEU A 417 -19.89 -8.56 -3.12
CA LEU A 417 -19.21 -8.62 -1.82
C LEU A 417 -18.18 -9.74 -1.71
N PRO A 418 -18.44 -11.00 -2.14
CA PRO A 418 -17.43 -12.05 -2.02
C PRO A 418 -16.14 -11.73 -2.80
N ALA A 419 -16.26 -11.13 -3.99
CA ALA A 419 -15.11 -10.72 -4.79
C ALA A 419 -14.30 -9.63 -4.09
N ILE A 420 -14.99 -8.68 -3.45
CA ILE A 420 -14.38 -7.57 -2.70
C ILE A 420 -13.64 -8.09 -1.48
N TYR A 421 -14.26 -8.97 -0.68
CA TYR A 421 -13.61 -9.56 0.50
C TYR A 421 -12.40 -10.43 0.11
N ALA A 422 -12.46 -11.16 -1.00
CA ALA A 422 -11.29 -11.89 -1.51
C ALA A 422 -10.17 -10.93 -1.96
N ASN A 423 -10.49 -9.83 -2.67
CA ASN A 423 -9.51 -8.81 -3.03
C ASN A 423 -8.88 -8.15 -1.80
N TYR A 424 -9.67 -7.79 -0.77
CA TYR A 424 -9.13 -7.27 0.49
C TYR A 424 -8.30 -8.29 1.25
N SER A 425 -8.68 -9.57 1.21
CA SER A 425 -7.86 -10.66 1.75
C SER A 425 -6.47 -10.68 1.11
N ALA A 426 -6.39 -10.55 -0.22
CA ALA A 426 -5.11 -10.46 -0.93
C ALA A 426 -4.34 -9.18 -0.56
N GLU A 427 -4.99 -8.01 -0.57
CA GLU A 427 -4.35 -6.73 -0.31
C GLU A 427 -3.76 -6.65 1.11
N ILE A 428 -4.54 -7.04 2.13
CA ILE A 428 -4.11 -7.04 3.53
C ILE A 428 -2.90 -7.96 3.73
N ARG A 429 -2.89 -9.12 3.06
CA ARG A 429 -1.79 -10.11 3.13
C ARG A 429 -0.65 -9.84 2.15
N ALA A 430 -0.70 -8.70 1.46
CA ALA A 430 0.23 -8.28 0.41
C ALA A 430 0.47 -9.36 -0.66
N MET A 431 -0.60 -10.07 -1.04
CA MET A 431 -0.62 -10.99 -2.17
C MET A 431 -0.94 -10.24 -3.47
N GLY A 432 -0.37 -10.71 -4.57
CA GLY A 432 -0.80 -10.31 -5.90
C GLY A 432 -2.18 -10.89 -6.24
N SER A 433 -2.84 -10.31 -7.23
CA SER A 433 -4.10 -10.82 -7.77
C SER A 433 -4.02 -10.93 -9.29
N TYR A 434 -4.87 -11.77 -9.88
CA TYR A 434 -5.07 -11.83 -11.33
C TYR A 434 -6.30 -11.01 -11.74
N PRO A 435 -6.45 -10.69 -13.04
CA PRO A 435 -7.71 -10.17 -13.55
C PRO A 435 -8.83 -11.17 -13.23
N GLU A 436 -9.88 -10.69 -12.57
CA GLU A 436 -11.04 -11.53 -12.27
C GLU A 436 -11.84 -11.81 -13.53
N ALA A 437 -12.53 -12.96 -13.56
CA ALA A 437 -13.41 -13.30 -14.66
C ALA A 437 -14.80 -13.67 -14.15
N THR A 438 -15.82 -13.09 -14.77
CA THR A 438 -17.22 -13.41 -14.49
C THR A 438 -17.82 -14.25 -15.62
N GLY A 439 -18.88 -14.98 -15.30
CA GLY A 439 -19.56 -15.78 -16.29
C GLY A 439 -20.98 -16.17 -15.90
N GLN A 440 -21.68 -16.72 -16.89
CA GLN A 440 -22.98 -17.34 -16.73
C GLN A 440 -22.90 -18.74 -17.33
N LEU A 441 -23.44 -19.74 -16.61
CA LEU A 441 -23.51 -21.11 -17.09
C LEU A 441 -24.95 -21.61 -17.07
N GLU A 442 -25.33 -22.26 -18.15
CA GLU A 442 -26.51 -23.12 -18.19
C GLU A 442 -26.25 -24.43 -17.45
N LEU A 443 -27.32 -25.10 -16.99
CA LEU A 443 -27.22 -26.35 -16.26
C LEU A 443 -26.48 -27.44 -17.06
N GLY A 444 -25.52 -28.10 -16.42
CA GLY A 444 -24.70 -29.13 -17.05
C GLY A 444 -23.60 -28.59 -17.97
N ALA A 445 -23.52 -27.28 -18.20
CA ALA A 445 -22.44 -26.67 -18.96
C ALA A 445 -21.20 -26.45 -18.08
N SER A 446 -20.05 -26.37 -18.75
CA SER A 446 -18.77 -26.03 -18.12
C SER A 446 -18.08 -24.91 -18.89
N ARG A 447 -17.26 -24.12 -18.19
CA ARG A 447 -16.39 -23.09 -18.78
C ARG A 447 -15.01 -23.16 -18.15
N GLU A 448 -14.00 -23.00 -18.99
CA GLU A 448 -12.59 -23.04 -18.59
C GLU A 448 -12.02 -21.62 -18.54
N HIS A 449 -11.23 -21.34 -17.52
CA HIS A 449 -10.46 -20.10 -17.34
C HIS A 449 -8.99 -20.45 -17.13
N GLY A 450 -8.09 -19.72 -17.81
CA GLY A 450 -6.64 -19.96 -17.71
C GLY A 450 -5.97 -18.97 -16.75
N ILE A 451 -5.13 -19.48 -15.86
CA ILE A 451 -4.30 -18.67 -14.95
C ILE A 451 -2.84 -19.06 -15.18
N PHE A 452 -1.98 -18.10 -15.51
CA PHE A 452 -0.56 -18.35 -15.69
C PHE A 452 0.17 -18.10 -14.36
N VAL A 453 0.57 -19.19 -13.71
CA VAL A 453 1.36 -19.17 -12.47
C VAL A 453 2.83 -19.02 -12.83
N ASP A 454 3.45 -17.93 -12.40
CA ASP A 454 4.86 -17.63 -12.71
C ASP A 454 5.85 -18.33 -11.76
N SER A 455 7.14 -18.20 -12.07
CA SER A 455 8.23 -18.84 -11.33
C SER A 455 8.55 -18.19 -9.98
N PHE A 456 8.00 -17.01 -9.66
CA PHE A 456 8.19 -16.35 -8.36
C PHE A 456 7.20 -16.86 -7.30
N THR A 457 6.30 -17.77 -7.69
CA THR A 457 5.16 -18.19 -6.87
C THR A 457 5.54 -19.15 -5.75
N ASN A 458 5.22 -18.75 -4.51
CA ASN A 458 5.30 -19.60 -3.34
C ASN A 458 3.95 -20.18 -2.93
N GLU A 459 2.85 -19.52 -3.23
CA GLU A 459 1.50 -19.99 -2.94
C GLU A 459 0.50 -19.37 -3.92
N GLU A 460 -0.54 -20.14 -4.25
CA GLU A 460 -1.63 -19.72 -5.13
C GLU A 460 -2.97 -20.15 -4.53
N ILE A 461 -3.95 -19.24 -4.55
CA ILE A 461 -5.30 -19.46 -4.06
C ILE A 461 -6.29 -19.22 -5.20
N PHE A 462 -6.95 -20.28 -5.66
CA PHE A 462 -7.97 -20.22 -6.69
C PHE A 462 -9.35 -20.18 -6.03
N VAL A 463 -10.14 -19.13 -6.29
CA VAL A 463 -11.46 -18.93 -5.69
C VAL A 463 -12.53 -18.93 -6.78
N LEU A 464 -13.61 -19.66 -6.53
CA LEU A 464 -14.87 -19.60 -7.27
C LEU A 464 -15.97 -19.16 -6.31
N HIS A 465 -16.78 -18.19 -6.68
CA HIS A 465 -17.97 -17.81 -5.91
C HIS A 465 -19.19 -17.56 -6.80
N TRP A 466 -20.38 -17.72 -6.23
CA TRP A 466 -21.66 -17.50 -6.92
C TRP A 466 -22.75 -17.07 -5.92
N PRO A 467 -23.57 -16.05 -6.26
CA PRO A 467 -24.53 -15.47 -5.31
C PRO A 467 -25.73 -16.37 -5.00
N ASP A 468 -26.08 -17.30 -5.90
CA ASP A 468 -27.36 -18.01 -5.87
C ASP A 468 -27.23 -19.53 -6.11
N GLY A 469 -28.02 -20.31 -5.36
CA GLY A 469 -28.14 -21.77 -5.53
C GLY A 469 -27.16 -22.59 -4.69
N PRO A 470 -27.64 -23.54 -3.85
CA PRO A 470 -26.77 -24.44 -3.10
C PRO A 470 -26.13 -25.49 -4.00
N ASP A 471 -24.84 -25.81 -3.75
CA ASP A 471 -24.08 -26.88 -4.41
C ASP A 471 -24.11 -26.87 -5.95
N SER A 472 -24.41 -25.72 -6.53
CA SER A 472 -24.80 -25.58 -7.92
C SER A 472 -23.61 -25.55 -8.87
N LEU A 473 -22.43 -25.13 -8.39
CA LEU A 473 -21.18 -25.13 -9.14
C LEU A 473 -20.14 -26.07 -8.55
N GLU A 474 -19.25 -26.55 -9.42
CA GLU A 474 -18.05 -27.30 -9.09
C GLU A 474 -16.84 -26.62 -9.73
N LEU A 475 -15.77 -26.44 -8.96
CA LEU A 475 -14.47 -26.00 -9.47
C LEU A 475 -13.54 -27.22 -9.57
N ARG A 476 -12.89 -27.40 -10.72
CA ARG A 476 -11.79 -28.37 -10.88
C ARG A 476 -10.56 -27.65 -11.43
N LEU A 477 -9.39 -28.01 -10.92
CA LEU A 477 -8.13 -27.44 -11.38
C LEU A 477 -7.32 -28.49 -12.14
N LYS A 478 -6.72 -28.06 -13.25
CA LYS A 478 -5.74 -28.84 -14.00
C LYS A 478 -4.40 -28.12 -13.97
N GLN A 479 -3.37 -28.84 -13.54
CA GLN A 479 -1.98 -28.38 -13.48
C GLN A 479 -1.37 -28.24 -14.90
N PRO A 480 -0.25 -27.51 -15.05
CA PRO A 480 0.47 -27.40 -16.31
C PRO A 480 0.91 -28.75 -16.90
N ASP A 481 1.30 -29.72 -16.05
CA ASP A 481 1.65 -31.09 -16.46
C ASP A 481 0.45 -31.94 -16.91
N GLY A 482 -0.77 -31.41 -16.75
CA GLY A 482 -2.02 -32.04 -17.14
C GLY A 482 -2.70 -32.89 -16.05
N SER A 483 -2.08 -33.05 -14.88
CA SER A 483 -2.69 -33.71 -13.73
C SER A 483 -3.81 -32.85 -13.10
N MET A 484 -4.75 -33.49 -12.42
CA MET A 484 -5.91 -32.84 -11.82
C MET A 484 -5.71 -32.67 -10.31
N ILE A 485 -6.08 -31.50 -9.79
CA ILE A 485 -6.20 -31.26 -8.34
C ILE A 485 -7.67 -31.39 -7.94
N GLY A 486 -7.91 -32.13 -6.86
CA GLY A 486 -9.24 -32.36 -6.31
C GLY A 486 -9.21 -32.39 -4.79
N HIS A 487 -10.35 -32.73 -4.19
CA HIS A 487 -10.43 -32.92 -2.75
C HIS A 487 -9.53 -34.08 -2.30
N GLY A 488 -8.69 -33.85 -1.28
CA GLY A 488 -7.76 -34.84 -0.75
C GLY A 488 -6.42 -34.93 -1.48
N THR A 489 -6.15 -34.06 -2.47
CA THR A 489 -4.80 -33.94 -3.02
C THR A 489 -3.82 -33.48 -1.93
N SER A 490 -2.71 -34.19 -1.77
CA SER A 490 -1.70 -33.87 -0.74
C SER A 490 -1.12 -32.47 -0.95
N GLY A 491 -0.96 -31.70 0.14
CA GLY A 491 -0.41 -30.34 0.11
C GLY A 491 -1.37 -29.28 -0.43
N VAL A 492 -2.64 -29.61 -0.62
CA VAL A 492 -3.69 -28.69 -1.08
C VAL A 492 -4.75 -28.56 -0.01
N GLU A 493 -4.99 -27.33 0.43
CA GLU A 493 -6.17 -26.99 1.22
C GLU A 493 -7.35 -26.78 0.26
N TYR A 494 -8.48 -27.41 0.58
CA TYR A 494 -9.70 -27.31 -0.20
C TYR A 494 -10.87 -26.98 0.71
N VAL A 495 -11.57 -25.90 0.40
CA VAL A 495 -12.79 -25.50 1.11
C VAL A 495 -13.92 -25.41 0.10
N SER A 496 -15.05 -26.03 0.44
CA SER A 496 -16.29 -25.98 -0.32
C SER A 496 -17.43 -25.64 0.62
N LYS A 497 -18.04 -24.48 0.41
CA LYS A 497 -19.25 -24.05 1.12
C LYS A 497 -20.36 -23.81 0.10
N LYS A 498 -21.52 -23.35 0.58
CA LYS A 498 -22.73 -23.21 -0.23
C LYS A 498 -22.58 -22.29 -1.46
N HIS A 499 -21.76 -21.24 -1.35
CA HIS A 499 -21.66 -20.14 -2.33
C HIS A 499 -20.22 -19.81 -2.78
N TYR A 500 -19.24 -20.55 -2.28
CA TYR A 500 -17.87 -20.43 -2.71
C TYR A 500 -17.10 -21.75 -2.57
N THR A 501 -16.05 -21.88 -3.35
CA THR A 501 -15.08 -22.96 -3.28
C THR A 501 -13.71 -22.37 -3.54
N PHE A 502 -12.70 -22.78 -2.76
CA PHE A 502 -11.34 -22.42 -3.08
C PHE A 502 -10.35 -23.57 -2.88
N TYR A 503 -9.24 -23.45 -3.58
CA TYR A 503 -8.05 -24.27 -3.42
C TYR A 503 -6.88 -23.37 -3.03
N ARG A 504 -6.18 -23.68 -1.95
CA ARG A 504 -4.90 -23.06 -1.61
C ARG A 504 -3.79 -24.09 -1.82
N ILE A 505 -2.81 -23.73 -2.64
CA ILE A 505 -1.73 -24.63 -3.08
C ILE A 505 -0.39 -23.98 -2.74
N LYS A 506 0.38 -24.63 -1.88
CA LYS A 506 1.76 -24.22 -1.59
C LYS A 506 2.71 -24.75 -2.67
N LYS A 507 3.61 -23.89 -3.13
CA LYS A 507 4.60 -24.16 -4.18
C LYS A 507 3.97 -24.78 -5.44
N PRO A 508 3.00 -24.10 -6.07
CA PRO A 508 2.35 -24.61 -7.27
C PRO A 508 3.35 -24.77 -8.42
N GLN A 509 3.05 -25.67 -9.37
CA GLN A 509 3.82 -25.77 -10.61
C GLN A 509 3.72 -24.47 -11.41
N THR A 510 4.86 -23.95 -11.87
CA THR A 510 4.90 -22.85 -12.84
C THR A 510 4.28 -23.26 -14.17
N GLY A 511 3.45 -22.41 -14.75
CA GLY A 511 2.84 -22.61 -16.07
C GLY A 511 1.35 -22.28 -16.11
N LEU A 512 0.70 -22.67 -17.20
CA LEU A 512 -0.72 -22.41 -17.41
C LEU A 512 -1.59 -23.44 -16.66
N TRP A 513 -2.27 -22.96 -15.62
CA TRP A 513 -3.32 -23.67 -14.92
C TRP A 513 -4.68 -23.43 -15.57
N LYS A 514 -5.57 -24.42 -15.46
CA LYS A 514 -6.94 -24.31 -15.97
C LYS A 514 -7.93 -24.51 -14.83
N MET A 515 -8.76 -23.50 -14.59
CA MET A 515 -9.92 -23.54 -13.71
C MET A 515 -11.16 -23.93 -14.54
N THR A 516 -11.71 -25.13 -14.32
CA THR A 516 -12.96 -25.55 -14.96
C THR A 516 -14.11 -25.38 -13.99
N VAL A 517 -15.03 -24.48 -14.32
CA VAL A 517 -16.28 -24.26 -13.58
C VAL A 517 -17.38 -25.06 -14.25
N THR A 518 -18.10 -25.88 -13.50
CA THR A 518 -19.20 -26.72 -14.01
C THR A 518 -20.48 -26.47 -13.25
N ALA A 519 -21.57 -26.18 -13.96
CA ALA A 519 -22.91 -26.12 -13.36
C ALA A 519 -23.47 -27.54 -13.21
N LYS A 520 -23.70 -27.99 -11.97
CA LYS A 520 -24.27 -29.31 -11.71
C LYS A 520 -25.72 -29.34 -12.19
N LYS A 521 -26.15 -30.49 -12.74
CA LYS A 521 -27.51 -30.69 -13.29
C LYS A 521 -28.64 -30.60 -12.25
N LYS A 522 -28.32 -30.55 -10.96
CA LYS A 522 -29.29 -30.56 -9.86
C LYS A 522 -29.34 -29.14 -9.29
N ILE A 523 -30.47 -28.45 -9.41
CA ILE A 523 -30.76 -27.34 -8.48
C ILE A 523 -32.20 -27.49 -7.98
N GLU A 524 -32.35 -27.34 -6.67
CA GLU A 524 -33.62 -27.22 -5.96
C GLU A 524 -34.30 -25.86 -6.19
N THR A 525 -33.66 -24.94 -6.94
CA THR A 525 -34.13 -23.57 -7.22
C THR A 525 -34.25 -23.32 -8.72
N GLY A 526 -35.32 -22.61 -9.12
CA GLY A 526 -35.77 -22.44 -10.51
C GLY A 526 -34.91 -21.56 -11.43
N HIS A 527 -33.60 -21.43 -11.19
CA HIS A 527 -32.69 -20.66 -12.05
C HIS A 527 -32.28 -21.50 -13.28
N LYS A 528 -32.44 -20.92 -14.49
CA LYS A 528 -31.98 -21.54 -15.75
C LYS A 528 -30.48 -21.34 -16.01
N GLN A 529 -29.88 -20.33 -15.38
CA GLN A 529 -28.48 -19.97 -15.50
C GLN A 529 -27.94 -19.54 -14.13
N ILE A 530 -26.67 -19.84 -13.86
CA ILE A 530 -25.97 -19.45 -12.64
C ILE A 530 -24.87 -18.45 -13.01
N ARG A 531 -24.87 -17.29 -12.34
CA ARG A 531 -23.78 -16.31 -12.41
C ARG A 531 -22.67 -16.74 -11.47
N TYR A 532 -21.42 -16.54 -11.87
CA TYR A 532 -20.27 -16.82 -11.04
C TYR A 532 -19.12 -15.88 -11.35
N THR A 533 -18.17 -15.85 -10.43
CA THR A 533 -16.90 -15.14 -10.55
C THR A 533 -15.79 -16.10 -10.16
N VAL A 534 -14.69 -16.06 -10.92
CA VAL A 534 -13.43 -16.71 -10.58
C VAL A 534 -12.37 -15.66 -10.31
N GLN A 535 -11.61 -15.89 -9.24
CA GLN A 535 -10.47 -15.08 -8.84
C GLN A 535 -9.30 -16.00 -8.51
N ALA A 536 -8.11 -15.44 -8.59
CA ALA A 536 -6.89 -16.09 -8.19
C ALA A 536 -6.02 -15.08 -7.44
N MET A 537 -5.38 -15.52 -6.36
CA MET A 537 -4.54 -14.71 -5.49
C MET A 537 -3.21 -15.42 -5.31
N ILE A 538 -2.12 -14.67 -5.39
CA ILE A 538 -0.78 -15.25 -5.53
C ILE A 538 0.20 -14.62 -4.55
N ARG A 539 0.95 -15.46 -3.82
CA ARG A 539 2.05 -15.02 -2.95
C ARG A 539 3.36 -15.17 -3.71
N THR A 540 3.96 -14.06 -4.11
CA THR A 540 5.21 -14.03 -4.89
C THR A 540 6.26 -13.13 -4.25
N PRO A 541 7.08 -13.65 -3.33
CA PRO A 541 8.17 -12.87 -2.74
C PRO A 541 9.09 -12.29 -3.81
N GLY A 542 9.34 -10.98 -3.74
CA GLY A 542 10.21 -10.27 -4.68
C GLY A 542 9.57 -9.90 -6.02
N LEU A 543 8.27 -10.16 -6.25
CA LEU A 543 7.54 -9.59 -7.37
C LEU A 543 6.49 -8.62 -6.83
N SER A 544 6.59 -7.35 -7.23
CA SER A 544 5.59 -6.33 -6.95
C SER A 544 5.12 -5.63 -8.22
N CYS A 545 3.82 -5.40 -8.28
CA CYS A 545 3.12 -4.84 -9.41
C CYS A 545 2.06 -3.91 -8.86
N ARG A 546 2.30 -2.60 -8.94
CA ARG A 546 1.40 -1.61 -8.35
C ARG A 546 1.03 -0.54 -9.31
N VAL A 547 -0.10 0.10 -8.99
CA VAL A 547 -0.61 1.26 -9.68
C VAL A 547 -1.02 2.25 -8.60
N SER A 548 -0.64 3.51 -8.76
CA SER A 548 -1.02 4.58 -7.84
C SER A 548 -1.29 5.86 -8.64
N PRO A 549 -2.27 6.68 -8.25
CA PRO A 549 -2.27 8.05 -8.72
C PRO A 549 -1.12 8.82 -8.06
N ARG A 550 -0.59 9.87 -8.73
CA ARG A 550 0.41 10.77 -8.14
C ARG A 550 -0.15 11.55 -6.94
N GLN A 551 -1.45 11.83 -6.97
CA GLN A 551 -2.16 12.51 -5.90
C GLN A 551 -3.50 11.80 -5.65
N ALA A 552 -3.94 11.75 -4.40
CA ALA A 552 -5.25 11.16 -4.08
C ALA A 552 -6.43 12.04 -4.53
N PHE A 553 -6.21 13.36 -4.65
CA PHE A 553 -7.24 14.34 -4.95
C PHE A 553 -6.81 15.26 -6.09
N TYR A 554 -7.72 15.45 -7.06
CA TYR A 554 -7.54 16.35 -8.18
C TYR A 554 -8.69 17.36 -8.25
N LYS A 555 -8.44 18.53 -8.81
CA LYS A 555 -9.50 19.49 -9.14
C LYS A 555 -10.29 19.01 -10.36
N PRO A 556 -11.55 19.41 -10.51
CA PRO A 556 -12.30 19.17 -11.75
C PRO A 556 -11.54 19.69 -12.97
N GLY A 557 -11.34 18.83 -13.97
CA GLY A 557 -10.59 19.11 -15.20
C GLY A 557 -9.05 19.06 -15.05
N GLU A 558 -8.52 18.83 -13.85
CA GLU A 558 -7.09 18.61 -13.63
C GLU A 558 -6.70 17.21 -14.11
N LYS A 559 -5.64 17.10 -14.90
CA LYS A 559 -5.16 15.81 -15.39
C LYS A 559 -4.60 14.98 -14.25
N ALA A 560 -5.15 13.78 -14.05
CA ALA A 560 -4.63 12.83 -13.09
C ALA A 560 -3.44 12.07 -13.69
N ILE A 561 -2.31 12.01 -12.96
CA ILE A 561 -1.19 11.16 -13.34
C ILE A 561 -1.37 9.81 -12.66
N LEU A 562 -1.42 8.73 -13.44
CA LEU A 562 -1.39 7.36 -12.93
C LEU A 562 -0.04 6.75 -13.23
N GLN A 563 0.60 6.18 -12.22
CA GLN A 563 1.89 5.51 -12.35
C GLN A 563 1.73 4.03 -12.01
N ALA A 564 2.40 3.17 -12.76
CA ALA A 564 2.57 1.77 -12.41
C ALA A 564 4.03 1.46 -12.13
N PHE A 565 4.27 0.74 -11.04
CA PHE A 565 5.60 0.33 -10.59
C PHE A 565 5.70 -1.17 -10.79
N VAL A 566 6.65 -1.61 -11.61
CA VAL A 566 6.80 -3.02 -11.96
C VAL A 566 8.18 -3.50 -11.54
N HIS A 567 8.21 -4.40 -10.57
CA HIS A 567 9.44 -4.91 -9.97
C HIS A 567 9.36 -6.44 -9.84
N ALA A 568 10.43 -7.14 -10.21
CA ALA A 568 10.47 -8.60 -10.13
C ALA A 568 11.90 -9.11 -9.89
N GLY A 569 12.09 -9.94 -8.87
CA GLY A 569 13.38 -10.56 -8.58
C GLY A 569 14.45 -9.59 -8.08
N GLY A 570 14.06 -8.49 -7.42
CA GLY A 570 15.00 -7.49 -6.90
C GLY A 570 15.42 -6.43 -7.93
N VAL A 571 14.78 -6.37 -9.10
CA VAL A 571 15.04 -5.40 -10.16
C VAL A 571 13.73 -4.84 -10.73
N SER A 572 13.75 -3.57 -11.15
CA SER A 572 12.63 -2.97 -11.88
C SER A 572 12.54 -3.58 -13.30
N VAL A 573 11.34 -3.59 -13.87
CA VAL A 573 11.02 -4.30 -15.12
C VAL A 573 10.57 -3.33 -16.22
N ALA A 574 11.40 -3.16 -17.23
CA ALA A 574 11.07 -2.43 -18.45
C ALA A 574 10.40 -3.36 -19.49
N ASN A 575 9.73 -2.78 -20.49
CA ASN A 575 9.02 -3.47 -21.59
C ASN A 575 7.84 -4.38 -21.18
N ALA A 576 7.29 -4.22 -19.98
CA ALA A 576 6.02 -4.84 -19.60
C ALA A 576 4.84 -4.13 -20.28
N GLY A 577 3.79 -4.89 -20.61
CA GLY A 577 2.53 -4.29 -21.09
C GLY A 577 1.65 -3.87 -19.91
N VAL A 578 1.38 -2.57 -19.76
CA VAL A 578 0.51 -2.03 -18.70
C VAL A 578 -0.71 -1.37 -19.31
N SER A 579 -1.90 -1.96 -19.11
CA SER A 579 -3.16 -1.46 -19.67
C SER A 579 -4.37 -1.93 -18.88
N GLY A 580 -5.49 -1.24 -18.99
CA GLY A 580 -6.73 -1.65 -18.32
C GLY A 580 -7.84 -0.63 -18.49
N ILE A 581 -8.63 -0.45 -17.44
CA ILE A 581 -9.78 0.46 -17.44
C ILE A 581 -9.74 1.42 -16.27
N VAL A 582 -10.24 2.64 -16.48
CA VAL A 582 -10.65 3.57 -15.43
C VAL A 582 -12.17 3.64 -15.42
N ARG A 583 -12.77 3.24 -14.30
CA ARG A 583 -14.18 3.43 -14.00
C ARG A 583 -14.38 4.83 -13.42
N LYS A 584 -15.21 5.63 -14.08
CA LYS A 584 -15.60 6.97 -13.65
C LYS A 584 -16.68 6.92 -12.56
N PRO A 585 -16.92 8.02 -11.82
CA PRO A 585 -17.98 8.11 -10.83
C PRO A 585 -19.38 7.83 -11.38
N ASP A 586 -19.62 8.12 -12.67
CA ASP A 586 -20.88 7.84 -13.36
C ASP A 586 -21.01 6.38 -13.86
N GLY A 587 -20.06 5.52 -13.50
CA GLY A 587 -20.02 4.11 -13.87
C GLY A 587 -19.46 3.84 -15.27
N LYS A 588 -19.16 4.85 -16.09
CA LYS A 588 -18.56 4.66 -17.41
C LYS A 588 -17.14 4.12 -17.30
N LEU A 589 -16.77 3.26 -18.25
CA LEU A 589 -15.44 2.66 -18.34
C LEU A 589 -14.64 3.33 -19.46
N VAL A 590 -13.39 3.68 -19.17
CA VAL A 590 -12.44 4.28 -20.11
C VAL A 590 -11.23 3.36 -20.21
N GLU A 591 -10.90 2.87 -21.40
CA GLU A 591 -9.68 2.08 -21.62
C GLU A 591 -8.43 2.95 -21.51
N VAL A 592 -7.39 2.43 -20.85
CA VAL A 592 -6.15 3.15 -20.58
C VAL A 592 -4.93 2.27 -20.81
N LYS A 593 -3.79 2.91 -21.11
CA LYS A 593 -2.47 2.31 -21.27
C LYS A 593 -1.42 3.23 -20.65
N LEU A 594 -0.44 2.64 -19.97
CA LEU A 594 0.69 3.34 -19.36
C LEU A 594 1.97 3.04 -20.16
N TYR A 595 2.94 3.95 -20.05
CA TYR A 595 4.17 3.98 -20.86
C TYR A 595 5.39 4.22 -19.99
N ASP A 596 6.46 3.46 -20.23
CA ASP A 596 7.80 3.63 -19.66
C ASP A 596 8.71 4.13 -20.79
N ASP A 597 8.54 5.40 -21.15
CA ASP A 597 9.11 6.06 -22.34
C ASP A 597 9.79 7.42 -22.05
N GLY A 598 9.85 7.86 -20.80
CA GLY A 598 10.41 9.14 -20.37
C GLY A 598 9.67 10.36 -20.90
N ASN A 599 8.41 10.20 -21.34
CA ASN A 599 7.61 11.30 -21.88
C ASN A 599 6.75 11.96 -20.80
N TRP A 600 7.36 12.81 -19.99
CA TRP A 600 6.66 13.49 -18.88
C TRP A 600 5.44 14.29 -19.35
N LYS A 601 5.58 15.06 -20.44
CA LYS A 601 4.51 15.97 -20.90
C LYS A 601 3.32 15.25 -21.54
N GLY A 602 3.57 14.11 -22.19
CA GLY A 602 2.55 13.35 -22.92
C GLY A 602 1.94 12.23 -22.08
N HIS A 603 2.77 11.54 -21.31
CA HIS A 603 2.40 10.35 -20.56
C HIS A 603 2.62 10.49 -19.05
N GLY A 604 3.19 11.57 -18.53
CA GLY A 604 3.43 11.69 -17.08
C GLY A 604 4.49 10.71 -16.59
N ASP A 605 5.39 10.30 -17.49
CA ASP A 605 6.47 9.36 -17.24
C ASP A 605 7.82 10.08 -17.24
N GLU A 606 8.58 9.97 -16.15
CA GLU A 606 9.76 10.83 -15.92
C GLU A 606 11.01 10.30 -16.63
N ARG A 607 11.20 8.98 -16.67
CA ARG A 607 12.37 8.34 -17.27
C ARG A 607 11.97 7.14 -18.11
N ALA A 608 12.79 6.82 -19.10
CA ALA A 608 12.55 5.69 -19.99
C ALA A 608 13.30 4.44 -19.50
N ASN A 609 12.62 3.30 -19.54
CA ASN A 609 13.09 1.98 -19.16
C ASN A 609 13.54 1.85 -17.69
N ASP A 610 12.90 2.59 -16.78
CA ASP A 610 13.18 2.51 -15.34
C ASP A 610 12.22 1.57 -14.59
N GLY A 611 11.22 1.02 -15.29
CA GLY A 611 10.18 0.15 -14.73
C GLY A 611 9.05 0.89 -14.02
N VAL A 612 9.03 2.22 -14.10
CA VAL A 612 7.89 3.08 -13.80
C VAL A 612 7.18 3.40 -15.11
N TYR A 613 5.86 3.25 -15.12
CA TYR A 613 5.04 3.51 -16.31
C TYR A 613 4.08 4.63 -15.98
N GLY A 614 4.07 5.73 -16.75
CA GLY A 614 3.15 6.84 -16.58
C GLY A 614 1.96 6.82 -17.54
N MET A 615 0.83 7.40 -17.11
CA MET A 615 -0.15 7.98 -18.01
C MET A 615 -0.76 9.30 -17.49
N LEU A 616 -1.22 10.16 -18.40
CA LEU A 616 -2.02 11.36 -18.09
C LEU A 616 -3.51 11.13 -18.38
N PHE A 617 -4.31 10.93 -17.35
CA PHE A 617 -5.76 10.74 -17.45
C PHE A 617 -6.48 12.09 -17.40
N SER A 618 -7.10 12.47 -18.53
CA SER A 618 -7.68 13.81 -18.72
C SER A 618 -9.20 13.88 -18.53
N ASP A 619 -9.91 12.75 -18.45
CA ASP A 619 -11.38 12.73 -18.33
C ASP A 619 -11.81 12.84 -16.86
N THR A 620 -11.45 13.96 -16.22
CA THR A 620 -11.59 14.24 -14.79
C THR A 620 -12.60 15.36 -14.50
N GLU A 621 -13.62 15.52 -15.33
CA GLU A 621 -14.66 16.56 -15.13
C GLU A 621 -15.73 16.16 -14.12
N ALA A 622 -16.07 14.87 -14.06
CA ALA A 622 -17.10 14.38 -13.14
C ALA A 622 -16.56 14.33 -11.71
N LEU A 623 -17.34 14.85 -10.77
CA LEU A 623 -17.02 14.80 -9.34
C LEU A 623 -17.19 13.39 -8.80
N GLY A 624 -16.31 13.00 -7.87
CA GLY A 624 -16.37 11.72 -7.17
C GLY A 624 -15.15 10.84 -7.40
N THR A 625 -15.30 9.56 -7.07
CA THR A 625 -14.22 8.58 -7.06
C THR A 625 -14.05 7.90 -8.42
N TYR A 626 -12.84 7.93 -8.95
CA TYR A 626 -12.39 7.18 -10.11
C TYR A 626 -11.61 5.96 -9.66
N ARG A 627 -11.72 4.85 -10.39
CA ARG A 627 -11.04 3.59 -10.07
C ARG A 627 -10.32 3.04 -11.27
N ALA A 628 -9.02 2.84 -11.16
CA ALA A 628 -8.24 2.16 -12.18
C ALA A 628 -8.12 0.67 -11.83
N GLU A 629 -8.38 -0.19 -12.81
CA GLU A 629 -8.13 -1.62 -12.77
C GLU A 629 -7.21 -1.95 -13.97
N LEU A 630 -5.92 -2.14 -13.68
CA LEU A 630 -4.90 -2.37 -14.70
C LEU A 630 -4.39 -3.80 -14.65
N VAL A 631 -3.95 -4.27 -15.81
CA VAL A 631 -3.28 -5.54 -16.00
C VAL A 631 -1.85 -5.25 -16.45
N ILE A 632 -0.90 -5.77 -15.68
CA ILE A 632 0.53 -5.79 -15.98
C ILE A 632 0.84 -7.17 -16.54
N ASN A 633 1.22 -7.22 -17.82
CA ASN A 633 1.50 -8.44 -18.57
C ASN A 633 2.96 -8.40 -19.03
N ASN A 634 3.82 -9.06 -18.25
CA ASN A 634 5.22 -9.21 -18.58
C ASN A 634 5.44 -10.52 -19.36
N ARG A 635 5.69 -10.42 -20.67
CA ARG A 635 6.03 -11.59 -21.52
C ARG A 635 7.49 -11.60 -21.94
N GLU A 636 8.02 -10.43 -22.26
CA GLU A 636 9.36 -10.22 -22.82
C GLU A 636 10.11 -9.09 -22.10
N GLY A 637 9.66 -8.73 -20.89
CA GLY A 637 10.28 -7.66 -20.13
C GLY A 637 11.71 -8.01 -19.73
N ILE A 638 12.45 -6.95 -19.49
CA ILE A 638 13.87 -6.97 -19.19
C ILE A 638 14.10 -6.22 -17.89
N THR A 639 15.23 -6.47 -17.26
CA THR A 639 15.70 -5.59 -16.18
C THR A 639 15.69 -4.15 -16.67
N ALA A 640 15.26 -3.21 -15.83
CA ALA A 640 15.32 -1.77 -16.09
C ALA A 640 16.75 -1.24 -15.97
N THR A 641 17.04 -0.11 -16.62
CA THR A 641 18.35 0.56 -16.54
C THR A 641 18.54 1.16 -15.14
N PRO A 642 19.55 0.71 -14.35
CA PRO A 642 19.73 1.16 -12.97
C PRO A 642 20.25 2.60 -12.85
N ASP A 643 20.94 3.10 -13.88
CA ASP A 643 21.46 4.46 -14.03
C ASP A 643 22.05 4.59 -15.45
N GLU A 644 22.00 5.77 -16.07
CA GLU A 644 22.72 6.10 -17.31
C GLU A 644 24.26 5.98 -17.15
N ARG A 645 24.77 5.92 -15.91
CA ARG A 645 26.21 5.85 -15.60
C ARG A 645 26.81 4.45 -15.61
N ALA A 646 26.04 3.39 -15.81
CA ALA A 646 26.59 2.02 -15.88
C ALA A 646 27.23 1.77 -17.26
N PRO A 647 28.57 1.80 -17.40
CA PRO A 647 29.21 1.83 -18.73
C PRO A 647 29.07 0.52 -19.52
N GLU A 648 28.46 -0.51 -18.93
CA GLU A 648 28.24 -1.83 -19.51
C GLU A 648 26.92 -2.47 -19.07
N TRP A 649 25.85 -1.69 -18.84
CA TRP A 649 24.58 -2.31 -18.48
C TRP A 649 24.02 -3.16 -19.63
N LYS A 650 23.80 -4.44 -19.35
CA LYS A 650 23.22 -5.40 -20.29
C LYS A 650 21.85 -5.84 -19.76
N PRO A 651 20.75 -5.51 -20.46
CA PRO A 651 19.43 -5.96 -20.04
C PRO A 651 19.39 -7.48 -19.99
N SER A 652 18.87 -8.01 -18.89
CA SER A 652 18.62 -9.45 -18.73
C SER A 652 17.12 -9.73 -18.81
N PRO A 653 16.69 -10.83 -19.44
CA PRO A 653 15.27 -11.20 -19.47
C PRO A 653 14.71 -11.43 -18.07
N VAL A 654 13.52 -10.88 -17.81
CA VAL A 654 12.77 -11.14 -16.59
C VAL A 654 11.73 -12.24 -16.88
N PRO A 655 11.63 -13.31 -16.05
CA PRO A 655 10.64 -14.35 -16.22
C PRO A 655 9.21 -13.81 -16.39
N PRO A 656 8.37 -14.43 -17.23
CA PRO A 656 7.04 -13.92 -17.53
C PRO A 656 6.13 -13.95 -16.30
N PHE A 657 5.24 -12.99 -16.19
CA PHE A 657 4.20 -12.92 -15.14
C PHE A 657 3.01 -12.07 -15.59
N ILE A 658 1.86 -12.27 -14.94
CA ILE A 658 0.66 -11.46 -15.12
C ILE A 658 0.14 -11.05 -13.75
N ARG A 659 -0.15 -9.76 -13.56
CA ARG A 659 -0.77 -9.23 -12.34
C ARG A 659 -1.87 -8.24 -12.67
N ALA A 660 -2.93 -8.27 -11.88
CA ALA A 660 -3.88 -7.16 -11.78
C ALA A 660 -3.43 -6.23 -10.65
N ALA A 661 -3.56 -4.93 -10.87
CA ALA A 661 -3.29 -3.90 -9.89
C ALA A 661 -4.39 -2.84 -9.97
N ARG A 662 -4.76 -2.27 -8.82
CA ARG A 662 -5.90 -1.37 -8.69
C ARG A 662 -5.52 -0.14 -7.90
N CYS A 663 -6.09 1.00 -8.25
CA CYS A 663 -5.99 2.22 -7.46
C CYS A 663 -7.25 3.07 -7.59
N SER A 664 -7.42 4.03 -6.68
CA SER A 664 -8.51 5.00 -6.75
C SER A 664 -7.99 6.41 -6.53
N PHE A 665 -8.65 7.39 -7.14
CA PHE A 665 -8.42 8.81 -6.89
C PHE A 665 -9.74 9.56 -6.94
N SER A 666 -9.81 10.74 -6.32
CA SER A 666 -11.03 11.54 -6.27
C SER A 666 -10.87 12.86 -7.01
N VAL A 667 -11.96 13.27 -7.68
CA VAL A 667 -12.06 14.59 -8.30
C VAL A 667 -13.07 15.43 -7.54
N GLY A 668 -12.58 16.58 -7.05
CA GLY A 668 -13.35 17.54 -6.28
C GLY A 668 -13.63 17.08 -4.85
N ARG A 669 -13.51 18.03 -3.90
CA ARG A 669 -13.85 17.79 -2.51
C ARG A 669 -15.37 17.96 -2.35
N LYS A 670 -16.09 16.95 -1.86
CA LYS A 670 -17.25 17.26 -1.01
C LYS A 670 -16.65 17.80 0.28
N GLU A 671 -16.67 19.12 0.47
CA GLU A 671 -16.52 19.64 1.83
C GLU A 671 -17.65 19.01 2.66
N VAL A 672 -17.30 18.03 3.49
CA VAL A 672 -18.19 17.56 4.54
C VAL A 672 -18.29 18.71 5.53
N LYS A 673 -19.25 19.61 5.31
CA LYS A 673 -19.66 20.53 6.36
C LYS A 673 -20.24 19.66 7.48
N PRO A 674 -19.76 19.77 8.72
CA PRO A 674 -20.37 19.04 9.83
C PRO A 674 -21.87 19.38 9.85
N PRO A 675 -22.75 18.39 10.12
CA PRO A 675 -24.17 18.65 10.23
C PRO A 675 -24.37 19.76 11.25
N ARG A 676 -25.13 20.80 10.87
CA ARG A 676 -25.59 21.81 11.80
C ARG A 676 -26.31 21.07 12.92
N THR A 677 -25.76 21.13 14.12
CA THR A 677 -26.47 20.79 15.35
C THR A 677 -27.62 21.77 15.49
N GLU A 678 -28.79 21.43 14.94
CA GLU A 678 -30.03 21.99 15.43
C GLU A 678 -30.19 21.49 16.86
N LYS A 679 -29.84 22.34 17.81
CA LYS A 679 -30.26 22.16 19.21
C LYS A 679 -31.77 22.08 19.21
N VAL A 680 -32.30 20.86 19.36
CA VAL A 680 -33.68 20.67 19.78
C VAL A 680 -33.76 21.21 21.21
N LEU A 681 -34.52 22.30 21.37
CA LEU A 681 -34.89 22.89 22.65
C LEU A 681 -35.79 21.96 23.45
#